data_AF-A0A3M1AD18-F1
#
_entry.id   AF-A0A3M1AD18-F1
#
_cell.length_a   1.000
_cell.length_b   1.000
_cell.length_c   1.000
_cell.angle_alpha   90.00
_cell.angle_beta   90.00
_cell.angle_gamma   90.00
#
_symmetry.space_group_name_H-M   'P 1'
#
loop_
_entity.id
_entity.type
_entity.pdbx_description
1 polymer ?
#
loop_
_entity_poly.entity_id
_entity_poly.type
_entity_poly.pdbx_seq_one_letter_code
_entity_poly.pdbx_strand_id
1 'polypeptide(L)'
;MKIPFYQIPKIMACKTMENSVKNILCSLVVIVVLFNMLIAQEADVKGQTIKKWLVLGPIPQAGDHYFYKDLLTGLGGESRVVPMKGDTVEQAGPHPLIWMSAEIDKNGFLNLAKVLGLENRHTGIAYAFVRIESDRDKLMPVTFGHTGSLRVWLNGELIHQNRISRKPEPDKDVVVVALHKGVNRLLVKVQGRAPYWGFYFKLYPDAQRLFINKANSMVPDFRIGERVAAWGQIELVNVSQDSLREIQIELVGTELVYPCHQTFAGMAPGEVRRLPFWIATRDTVPQGEIPVLRLKVSSSTETLHTELTPRLRKEDEYYVTTYLSKLDGSVQPYSVLLPTSYTPERSYPLVLLLHGAWVTGWGQNIISYNLKEWIIQVAVHDRGNNRYRDVGEVDLYEVLEQVTRDFNIDEDRIYLAGHSMGGYGTWFQATRHPDRWAAISPQAGYADYFIYHPAMRDSKNMDAYRLKLLQEWSPLLFAENLLHVPAYIIHGVRDENVTVEHSRKMAARLQELGYTYVYDENPQKGHWWGPRGKFYGVEVVDKPPIWNFFQKYAVRKKNPRRVIYKTNTLRYNKAYWVTIDELDRIYELAQITAQVSEDNQIEIQTSNITQFTLELNNTLIKPDLSVKVHVNGQLVYAGPVPDSRLFTLRQMADEKFLLLLPPEDLKILDKENFYPWTMAAKLNSKGQIDTFVNFSPPVLQKSSKLFGPLVDAFNSKFLFVVG
;
A
#
# COMPACT_ATOMS: atom_id res chain seq x y z
N MET A 1 -75.64 -62.89 6.08
CA MET A 1 -77.06 -62.98 5.66
C MET A 1 -77.89 -62.15 6.63
N LYS A 2 -78.61 -61.15 6.11
CA LYS A 2 -79.80 -60.43 6.65
C LYS A 2 -79.79 -59.87 8.10
N ILE A 3 -79.74 -58.53 8.17
CA ILE A 3 -80.40 -57.63 9.16
C ILE A 3 -81.95 -57.69 8.89
N PRO A 4 -82.94 -57.12 9.64
CA PRO A 4 -82.94 -56.26 10.86
C PRO A 4 -84.09 -56.46 11.89
N PHE A 5 -84.00 -55.68 12.99
CA PHE A 5 -85.02 -54.80 13.61
C PHE A 5 -85.15 -54.96 15.14
N TYR A 6 -84.96 -53.89 15.93
CA TYR A 6 -86.04 -53.14 16.61
C TYR A 6 -85.54 -52.15 17.70
N GLN A 7 -86.22 -51.00 17.73
CA GLN A 7 -86.64 -50.13 18.85
C GLN A 7 -85.68 -49.18 19.62
N ILE A 8 -86.16 -47.92 19.67
CA ILE A 8 -85.82 -46.81 20.56
C ILE A 8 -86.97 -46.64 21.58
N PRO A 9 -86.69 -46.26 22.84
CA PRO A 9 -87.34 -45.09 23.47
C PRO A 9 -86.31 -44.19 24.22
N LYS A 10 -86.13 -42.89 23.92
CA LYS A 10 -86.80 -41.68 24.47
C LYS A 10 -87.22 -41.79 25.96
N ILE A 11 -86.98 -40.89 26.93
CA ILE A 11 -86.48 -39.50 27.06
C ILE A 11 -86.32 -39.22 28.59
N MET A 12 -85.32 -38.42 29.02
CA MET A 12 -85.34 -37.31 30.02
C MET A 12 -83.93 -37.14 30.64
N ALA A 13 -83.05 -36.29 30.10
CA ALA A 13 -82.93 -34.84 30.30
C ALA A 13 -82.19 -34.46 31.61
N CYS A 14 -80.91 -34.08 31.51
CA CYS A 14 -80.44 -32.75 31.96
C CYS A 14 -78.96 -32.50 31.61
N LYS A 15 -78.71 -31.36 30.97
CA LYS A 15 -77.54 -30.48 31.09
C LYS A 15 -76.17 -31.13 31.35
N THR A 16 -75.35 -31.19 30.30
CA THR A 16 -73.97 -30.65 30.18
C THR A 16 -73.20 -31.51 29.20
N MET A 17 -72.89 -30.96 28.01
CA MET A 17 -71.68 -31.24 27.22
C MET A 17 -71.87 -30.71 25.79
N GLU A 18 -71.65 -29.40 25.65
CA GLU A 18 -71.04 -28.78 24.46
C GLU A 18 -69.56 -29.24 24.31
N ASN A 19 -69.27 -30.53 24.51
CA ASN A 19 -67.92 -31.08 24.38
C ASN A 19 -67.61 -31.59 22.96
N SER A 20 -68.52 -31.36 22.01
CA SER A 20 -68.25 -31.52 20.58
C SER A 20 -67.85 -30.19 19.90
N VAL A 21 -68.04 -29.06 20.58
CA VAL A 21 -67.61 -27.72 20.10
C VAL A 21 -66.32 -27.27 20.79
N LYS A 22 -66.00 -27.83 21.98
CA LYS A 22 -64.67 -27.66 22.61
C LYS A 22 -63.53 -28.38 21.87
N ASN A 23 -63.79 -29.44 21.11
CA ASN A 23 -62.75 -30.04 20.26
C ASN A 23 -62.46 -29.21 19.00
N ILE A 24 -63.39 -28.34 18.60
CA ILE A 24 -63.17 -27.34 17.54
C ILE A 24 -62.46 -26.10 18.11
N LEU A 25 -62.72 -25.72 19.38
CA LEU A 25 -61.89 -24.73 20.07
C LEU A 25 -60.48 -25.22 20.41
N CYS A 26 -60.27 -26.51 20.67
CA CYS A 26 -58.91 -27.07 20.77
C CYS A 26 -58.17 -27.09 19.42
N SER A 27 -58.90 -27.09 18.29
CA SER A 27 -58.30 -26.99 16.96
C SER A 27 -57.99 -25.53 16.55
N LEU A 28 -58.71 -24.55 17.10
CA LEU A 28 -58.36 -23.12 16.96
C LEU A 28 -57.17 -22.70 17.83
N VAL A 29 -56.97 -23.35 18.99
CA VAL A 29 -55.76 -23.19 19.82
C VAL A 29 -54.51 -23.81 19.18
N VAL A 30 -54.68 -24.73 18.22
CA VAL A 30 -53.57 -25.34 17.46
C VAL A 30 -53.03 -24.44 16.35
N ILE A 31 -53.77 -23.41 15.90
CA ILE A 31 -53.32 -22.53 14.80
C ILE A 31 -52.98 -21.13 15.31
N VAL A 32 -53.58 -20.67 16.40
CA VAL A 32 -53.16 -19.41 17.07
C VAL A 32 -51.78 -19.53 17.75
N VAL A 33 -51.20 -20.74 17.86
CA VAL A 33 -49.81 -20.97 18.30
C VAL A 33 -48.88 -21.46 17.17
N LEU A 34 -49.19 -21.04 15.94
CA LEU A 34 -48.21 -20.52 14.96
C LEU A 34 -47.35 -19.34 15.52
N PHE A 35 -47.22 -19.23 16.85
CA PHE A 35 -46.71 -18.12 17.65
C PHE A 35 -45.37 -18.46 18.32
N ASN A 36 -44.77 -19.61 18.00
CA ASN A 36 -43.36 -19.89 18.25
C ASN A 36 -42.79 -20.56 17.01
N MET A 37 -42.49 -19.70 16.04
CA MET A 37 -41.63 -19.98 14.90
C MET A 37 -40.43 -20.83 15.31
N LEU A 38 -40.28 -21.95 14.61
CA LEU A 38 -39.08 -22.78 14.65
C LEU A 38 -37.85 -21.89 14.42
N ILE A 39 -36.97 -21.90 15.41
CA ILE A 39 -35.93 -20.89 15.65
C ILE A 39 -34.86 -20.93 14.54
N ALA A 40 -35.02 -20.07 13.54
CA ALA A 40 -33.93 -19.18 13.14
C ALA A 40 -34.01 -17.95 14.05
N GLN A 41 -32.93 -17.58 14.72
CA GLN A 41 -32.94 -16.45 15.65
C GLN A 41 -33.19 -15.15 14.90
N GLU A 42 -34.34 -14.53 15.18
CA GLU A 42 -34.69 -13.18 14.72
C GLU A 42 -34.01 -12.16 15.62
N ALA A 43 -33.30 -11.21 15.03
CA ALA A 43 -32.72 -10.08 15.73
C ALA A 43 -33.60 -8.85 15.48
N ASP A 44 -34.14 -8.27 16.55
CA ASP A 44 -34.80 -6.97 16.53
C ASP A 44 -33.78 -5.87 16.21
N VAL A 45 -34.08 -5.03 15.23
CA VAL A 45 -33.25 -3.88 14.82
C VAL A 45 -33.04 -2.88 15.97
N LYS A 46 -33.83 -2.93 17.06
CA LYS A 46 -33.55 -2.15 18.28
C LYS A 46 -32.22 -2.53 18.95
N GLY A 47 -31.70 -3.73 18.70
CA GLY A 47 -30.38 -4.16 19.16
C GLY A 47 -29.28 -3.71 18.20
N GLN A 48 -28.31 -2.91 18.67
CA GLN A 48 -27.14 -2.55 17.88
C GLN A 48 -26.26 -3.77 17.52
N THR A 49 -26.28 -4.83 18.34
CA THR A 49 -25.45 -6.03 18.14
C THR A 49 -26.30 -7.29 18.03
N ILE A 50 -26.06 -8.06 16.98
CA ILE A 50 -26.66 -9.38 16.79
C ILE A 50 -25.84 -10.42 17.56
N LYS A 51 -26.44 -10.99 18.61
CA LYS A 51 -25.75 -11.92 19.51
C LYS A 51 -25.60 -13.34 18.96
N LYS A 52 -26.41 -13.68 17.97
CA LYS A 52 -26.84 -15.06 17.69
C LYS A 52 -26.96 -15.26 16.18
N TRP A 53 -26.30 -16.28 15.66
CA TRP A 53 -26.11 -16.51 14.23
C TRP A 53 -26.32 -17.99 13.89
N LEU A 54 -26.74 -18.28 12.66
CA LEU A 54 -26.58 -19.60 12.06
C LEU A 54 -25.26 -19.61 11.29
N VAL A 55 -24.44 -20.65 11.47
CA VAL A 55 -23.12 -20.79 10.85
C VAL A 55 -23.02 -22.11 10.09
N LEU A 56 -22.36 -22.09 8.93
CA LEU A 56 -22.03 -23.26 8.12
C LEU A 56 -20.56 -23.22 7.75
N GLY A 57 -19.84 -24.32 7.99
CA GLY A 57 -18.43 -24.46 7.65
C GLY A 57 -17.74 -25.54 8.49
N PRO A 58 -16.41 -25.67 8.39
CA PRO A 58 -15.58 -25.03 7.38
C PRO A 58 -15.75 -25.72 6.02
N ILE A 59 -15.72 -24.95 4.94
CA ILE A 59 -15.54 -25.49 3.59
C ILE A 59 -14.04 -25.44 3.29
N PRO A 60 -13.36 -26.59 3.12
CA PRO A 60 -11.92 -26.64 2.87
C PRO A 60 -11.52 -25.91 1.58
N GLN A 61 -10.38 -25.22 1.63
CA GLN A 61 -9.89 -24.41 0.52
C GLN A 61 -9.24 -25.26 -0.59
N ALA A 62 -9.60 -25.02 -1.85
CA ALA A 62 -8.81 -25.42 -3.02
C ALA A 62 -8.55 -24.21 -3.95
N GLY A 63 -7.98 -23.13 -3.42
CA GLY A 63 -7.52 -21.97 -4.20
C GLY A 63 -8.44 -20.74 -4.21
N ASP A 64 -7.93 -19.64 -4.78
CA ASP A 64 -8.51 -18.29 -4.71
C ASP A 64 -9.89 -18.12 -5.35
N HIS A 65 -10.23 -18.99 -6.31
CA HIS A 65 -11.51 -18.92 -7.04
C HIS A 65 -12.73 -19.30 -6.18
N TYR A 66 -12.53 -20.05 -5.08
CA TYR A 66 -13.62 -20.46 -4.18
C TYR A 66 -14.28 -19.29 -3.44
N PHE A 67 -13.55 -18.19 -3.24
CA PHE A 67 -14.12 -16.97 -2.67
C PHE A 67 -15.26 -16.40 -3.55
N TYR A 68 -15.09 -16.49 -4.86
CA TYR A 68 -16.04 -15.99 -5.85
C TYR A 68 -17.11 -17.01 -6.23
N LYS A 69 -16.86 -18.31 -6.01
CA LYS A 69 -17.79 -19.39 -6.31
C LYS A 69 -18.96 -19.42 -5.34
N ASP A 70 -20.18 -19.59 -5.84
CA ASP A 70 -21.36 -19.90 -5.02
C ASP A 70 -21.24 -21.33 -4.48
N LEU A 71 -21.16 -21.48 -3.16
CA LEU A 71 -21.01 -22.77 -2.48
C LEU A 71 -22.31 -23.26 -1.83
N LEU A 72 -23.42 -22.57 -2.06
CA LEU A 72 -24.75 -22.86 -1.52
C LEU A 72 -25.76 -23.21 -2.63
N THR A 73 -25.30 -23.59 -3.83
CA THR A 73 -26.16 -23.92 -4.97
C THR A 73 -27.20 -24.99 -4.65
N GLY A 74 -26.85 -25.96 -3.80
CA GLY A 74 -27.78 -26.99 -3.31
C GLY A 74 -28.93 -26.48 -2.44
N LEU A 75 -28.85 -25.26 -1.92
CA LEU A 75 -29.90 -24.57 -1.16
C LEU A 75 -30.41 -23.32 -1.90
N GLY A 76 -30.36 -23.34 -3.24
CA GLY A 76 -30.84 -22.25 -4.07
C GLY A 76 -29.82 -21.13 -4.34
N GLY A 77 -28.60 -21.22 -3.78
CA GLY A 77 -27.49 -20.29 -3.99
C GLY A 77 -27.37 -19.19 -2.93
N GLU A 78 -26.22 -18.51 -2.90
CA GLU A 78 -25.89 -17.42 -1.96
C GLU A 78 -26.94 -16.29 -1.99
N SER A 79 -27.59 -16.06 -3.13
CA SER A 79 -28.62 -15.04 -3.30
C SER A 79 -30.02 -15.46 -2.86
N ARG A 80 -30.27 -16.74 -2.56
CA ARG A 80 -31.63 -17.23 -2.24
C ARG A 80 -31.73 -18.07 -0.97
N VAL A 81 -30.61 -18.47 -0.38
CA VAL A 81 -30.59 -19.33 0.82
C VAL A 81 -31.40 -18.72 1.97
N VAL A 82 -32.17 -19.57 2.66
CA VAL A 82 -32.88 -19.26 3.90
C VAL A 82 -32.72 -20.46 4.84
N PRO A 83 -31.53 -20.63 5.44
CA PRO A 83 -31.22 -21.84 6.17
C PRO A 83 -31.92 -21.89 7.52
N MET A 84 -32.25 -23.10 7.96
CA MET A 84 -32.67 -23.44 9.31
C MET A 84 -31.56 -24.22 10.03
N LYS A 85 -31.60 -24.19 11.36
CA LYS A 85 -30.68 -25.01 12.17
C LYS A 85 -30.89 -26.49 11.82
N GLY A 86 -29.82 -27.19 11.49
CA GLY A 86 -29.85 -28.60 11.11
C GLY A 86 -29.92 -28.84 9.60
N ASP A 87 -30.18 -27.81 8.78
CA ASP A 87 -30.12 -27.94 7.32
C ASP A 87 -28.72 -28.39 6.90
N THR A 88 -28.68 -29.27 5.89
CA THR A 88 -27.44 -29.84 5.38
C THR A 88 -27.05 -29.24 4.04
N VAL A 89 -25.75 -29.11 3.79
CA VAL A 89 -25.18 -28.71 2.50
C VAL A 89 -24.20 -29.79 2.05
N GLU A 90 -24.48 -30.39 0.90
CA GLU A 90 -23.55 -31.31 0.25
C GLU A 90 -22.33 -30.56 -0.29
N GLN A 91 -21.14 -31.06 0.03
CA GLN A 91 -19.85 -30.51 -0.37
C GLN A 91 -18.91 -31.66 -0.77
N ALA A 92 -17.82 -31.35 -1.47
CA ALA A 92 -16.78 -32.33 -1.80
C ALA A 92 -15.99 -32.71 -0.52
N GLY A 93 -16.56 -33.58 0.30
CA GLY A 93 -16.00 -34.05 1.56
C GLY A 93 -16.74 -35.30 2.07
N PRO A 94 -16.21 -36.01 3.09
CA PRO A 94 -16.78 -37.28 3.54
C PRO A 94 -18.11 -37.16 4.28
N HIS A 95 -18.48 -35.95 4.73
CA HIS A 95 -19.72 -35.69 5.47
C HIS A 95 -20.37 -34.38 5.00
N PRO A 96 -21.72 -34.30 4.97
CA PRO A 96 -22.42 -33.04 4.70
C PRO A 96 -22.16 -32.02 5.80
N LEU A 97 -22.08 -30.74 5.41
CA LEU A 97 -21.98 -29.64 6.38
C LEU A 97 -23.37 -29.33 6.95
N ILE A 98 -23.43 -28.93 8.21
CA ILE A 98 -24.69 -28.67 8.93
C ILE A 98 -24.73 -27.22 9.40
N TRP A 99 -25.84 -26.52 9.18
CA TRP A 99 -26.10 -25.22 9.75
C TRP A 99 -26.31 -25.32 11.27
N MET A 100 -25.44 -24.66 12.05
CA MET A 100 -25.45 -24.71 13.51
C MET A 100 -25.62 -23.33 14.13
N SER A 101 -26.16 -23.26 15.35
CA SER A 101 -26.24 -22.01 16.09
C SER A 101 -24.88 -21.63 16.65
N ALA A 102 -24.55 -20.34 16.56
CA ALA A 102 -23.34 -19.75 17.11
C ALA A 102 -23.67 -18.44 17.83
N GLU A 103 -22.89 -18.12 18.86
CA GLU A 103 -23.00 -16.86 19.57
C GLU A 103 -21.69 -16.07 19.46
N ILE A 104 -21.82 -14.76 19.44
CA ILE A 104 -20.66 -13.87 19.54
C ILE A 104 -20.00 -14.02 20.92
N ASP A 105 -18.71 -13.71 21.00
CA ASP A 105 -18.03 -13.61 22.28
C ASP A 105 -18.43 -12.32 23.04
N LYS A 106 -17.90 -12.18 24.26
CA LYS A 106 -18.13 -11.01 25.13
C LYS A 106 -17.70 -9.67 24.53
N ASN A 107 -16.86 -9.68 23.48
CA ASN A 107 -16.37 -8.48 22.81
C ASN A 107 -17.18 -8.18 21.53
N GLY A 108 -18.17 -8.99 21.19
CA GLY A 108 -18.96 -8.83 19.96
C GLY A 108 -18.40 -9.55 18.74
N PHE A 109 -17.39 -10.39 18.89
CA PHE A 109 -16.76 -11.10 17.78
C PHE A 109 -17.41 -12.47 17.54
N LEU A 110 -17.86 -12.74 16.32
CA LEU A 110 -18.26 -14.10 15.92
C LEU A 110 -16.99 -14.89 15.54
N ASN A 111 -16.46 -15.65 16.49
CA ASN A 111 -15.26 -16.47 16.30
C ASN A 111 -15.58 -17.80 15.59
N LEU A 112 -15.48 -17.80 14.27
CA LEU A 112 -15.76 -18.97 13.43
C LEU A 112 -14.76 -20.11 13.69
N ALA A 113 -13.48 -19.82 13.93
CA ALA A 113 -12.50 -20.86 14.25
C ALA A 113 -12.90 -21.64 15.50
N LYS A 114 -13.34 -20.93 16.55
CA LYS A 114 -13.80 -21.53 17.81
C LYS A 114 -15.11 -22.31 17.63
N VAL A 115 -16.08 -21.72 16.93
CA VAL A 115 -17.39 -22.34 16.67
C VAL A 115 -17.24 -23.65 15.89
N LEU A 116 -16.32 -23.67 14.94
CA LEU A 116 -16.07 -24.80 14.04
C LEU A 116 -15.03 -25.80 14.57
N GLY A 117 -14.53 -25.60 15.80
CA GLY A 117 -13.57 -26.51 16.44
C GLY A 117 -12.22 -26.62 15.71
N LEU A 118 -11.75 -25.53 15.10
CA LEU A 118 -10.55 -25.54 14.26
C LEU A 118 -9.28 -25.22 15.05
N GLU A 119 -8.25 -26.03 14.81
CA GLU A 119 -6.92 -25.81 15.36
C GLU A 119 -6.10 -24.78 14.56
N ASN A 120 -4.86 -24.52 15.00
CA ASN A 120 -4.01 -23.53 14.37
C ASN A 120 -3.72 -23.86 12.89
N ARG A 121 -3.70 -22.83 12.04
CA ARG A 121 -3.34 -22.87 10.60
C ARG A 121 -4.40 -23.43 9.64
N HIS A 122 -5.61 -23.82 10.09
CA HIS A 122 -6.70 -24.13 9.17
C HIS A 122 -7.14 -22.90 8.36
N THR A 123 -7.30 -23.06 7.04
CA THR A 123 -7.89 -22.06 6.14
C THR A 123 -9.16 -22.61 5.51
N GLY A 124 -10.15 -21.74 5.28
CA GLY A 124 -11.40 -22.18 4.68
C GLY A 124 -12.38 -21.05 4.46
N ILE A 125 -13.60 -21.44 4.06
CA ILE A 125 -14.75 -20.56 3.91
C ILE A 125 -15.84 -21.00 4.90
N ALA A 126 -16.53 -20.03 5.47
CA ALA A 126 -17.67 -20.24 6.34
C ALA A 126 -18.74 -19.20 6.00
N TYR A 127 -19.99 -19.59 6.19
CA TYR A 127 -21.14 -18.70 6.09
C TYR A 127 -21.70 -18.43 7.47
N ALA A 128 -22.20 -17.21 7.67
CA ALA A 128 -23.02 -16.84 8.80
C ALA A 128 -24.31 -16.19 8.28
N PHE A 129 -25.45 -16.54 8.87
CA PHE A 129 -26.77 -16.10 8.45
C PHE A 129 -27.57 -15.60 9.65
N VAL A 130 -28.35 -14.53 9.42
CA VAL A 130 -29.31 -14.01 10.40
C VAL A 130 -30.49 -13.32 9.71
N ARG A 131 -31.62 -13.26 10.43
CA ARG A 131 -32.80 -12.48 10.05
C ARG A 131 -32.87 -11.21 10.88
N ILE A 132 -33.10 -10.08 10.21
CA ILE A 132 -33.15 -8.74 10.78
C ILE A 132 -34.57 -8.19 10.58
N GLU A 133 -35.31 -7.95 11.65
CA GLU A 133 -36.68 -7.43 11.57
C GLU A 133 -36.71 -5.90 11.62
N SER A 134 -37.22 -5.27 10.57
CA SER A 134 -37.42 -3.81 10.51
C SER A 134 -38.90 -3.47 10.60
N ASP A 135 -39.24 -2.44 11.37
CA ASP A 135 -40.60 -1.93 11.53
C ASP A 135 -41.08 -1.08 10.34
N ARG A 136 -40.13 -0.60 9.52
CA ARG A 136 -40.34 0.24 8.34
C ARG A 136 -39.24 0.07 7.30
N ASP A 137 -39.48 0.57 6.09
CA ASP A 137 -38.43 0.78 5.10
C ASP A 137 -37.48 1.87 5.59
N LYS A 138 -36.17 1.60 5.61
CA LYS A 138 -35.15 2.59 6.02
C LYS A 138 -33.77 2.28 5.46
N LEU A 139 -32.99 3.33 5.23
CA LEU A 139 -31.54 3.24 5.10
C LEU A 139 -30.90 3.24 6.48
N MET A 140 -29.84 2.47 6.64
CA MET A 140 -29.11 2.36 7.91
C MET A 140 -27.65 2.03 7.62
N PRO A 141 -26.67 2.62 8.32
CA PRO A 141 -25.31 2.15 8.23
C PRO A 141 -25.18 0.87 9.04
N VAL A 142 -24.47 -0.09 8.48
CA VAL A 142 -24.00 -1.28 9.18
C VAL A 142 -22.50 -1.34 9.05
N THR A 143 -21.84 -1.89 10.06
CA THR A 143 -20.40 -2.01 10.04
C THR A 143 -19.95 -3.46 10.18
N PHE A 144 -18.78 -3.74 9.60
CA PHE A 144 -18.11 -5.02 9.68
C PHE A 144 -16.66 -4.84 10.13
N GLY A 145 -16.17 -5.82 10.88
CA GLY A 145 -14.77 -5.93 11.27
C GLY A 145 -14.30 -7.36 11.14
N HIS A 146 -13.61 -7.72 10.05
CA HIS A 146 -13.41 -9.13 9.71
C HIS A 146 -11.95 -9.49 9.49
N THR A 147 -11.64 -10.78 9.63
CA THR A 147 -10.39 -11.35 9.12
C THR A 147 -10.57 -11.93 7.73
N GLY A 148 -9.49 -11.86 6.95
CA GLY A 148 -9.50 -12.36 5.57
C GLY A 148 -10.58 -11.69 4.73
N SER A 149 -11.08 -12.40 3.72
CA SER A 149 -11.97 -11.82 2.71
C SER A 149 -13.45 -12.01 3.06
N LEU A 150 -14.28 -11.00 2.79
CA LEU A 150 -15.68 -10.92 3.17
C LEU A 150 -16.58 -10.67 1.95
N ARG A 151 -17.72 -11.37 1.87
CA ARG A 151 -18.84 -11.02 0.98
C ARG A 151 -20.13 -11.02 1.79
N VAL A 152 -21.01 -10.07 1.52
CA VAL A 152 -22.25 -9.90 2.28
C VAL A 152 -23.41 -9.72 1.33
N TRP A 153 -24.47 -10.49 1.56
CA TRP A 153 -25.74 -10.34 0.87
C TRP A 153 -26.82 -9.88 1.83
N LEU A 154 -27.63 -8.92 1.39
CA LEU A 154 -28.86 -8.52 2.06
C LEU A 154 -30.01 -8.76 1.10
N ASN A 155 -31.02 -9.50 1.54
CA ASN A 155 -32.19 -9.85 0.71
C ASN A 155 -31.84 -10.51 -0.64
N GLY A 156 -30.63 -11.08 -0.76
CA GLY A 156 -30.13 -11.75 -1.96
C GLY A 156 -29.27 -10.88 -2.87
N GLU A 157 -29.18 -9.57 -2.60
CA GLU A 157 -28.30 -8.64 -3.30
C GLU A 157 -26.93 -8.60 -2.61
N LEU A 158 -25.85 -8.64 -3.39
CA LEU A 158 -24.48 -8.49 -2.87
C LEU A 158 -24.23 -7.02 -2.51
N ILE A 159 -24.27 -6.69 -1.22
CA ILE A 159 -24.12 -5.32 -0.72
C ILE A 159 -22.69 -4.97 -0.32
N HIS A 160 -21.83 -5.96 -0.09
CA HIS A 160 -20.43 -5.72 0.28
C HIS A 160 -19.51 -6.84 -0.21
N GLN A 161 -18.33 -6.47 -0.65
CA GLN A 161 -17.26 -7.41 -0.99
C GLN A 161 -15.92 -6.75 -0.72
N ASN A 162 -15.12 -7.36 0.16
CA ASN A 162 -13.79 -6.87 0.48
C ASN A 162 -12.79 -8.03 0.52
N ARG A 163 -11.80 -8.00 -0.37
CA ARG A 163 -10.71 -8.99 -0.43
C ARG A 163 -9.45 -8.38 0.17
N ILE A 164 -9.45 -8.24 1.47
CA ILE A 164 -8.30 -7.78 2.24
C ILE A 164 -7.92 -8.87 3.24
N SER A 165 -6.64 -9.09 3.47
CA SER A 165 -6.23 -9.85 4.66
C SER A 165 -5.75 -8.83 5.68
N ARG A 166 -6.31 -8.89 6.89
CA ARG A 166 -6.02 -8.00 8.04
C ARG A 166 -6.45 -8.69 9.33
N LYS A 167 -6.02 -8.14 10.47
CA LYS A 167 -6.59 -8.48 11.77
C LYS A 167 -8.03 -7.97 11.86
N PRO A 168 -8.92 -8.64 12.62
CA PRO A 168 -10.29 -8.18 12.74
C PRO A 168 -10.31 -7.01 13.71
N GLU A 169 -10.78 -5.86 13.24
CA GLU A 169 -11.00 -4.67 14.05
C GLU A 169 -12.46 -4.25 13.87
N PRO A 170 -13.22 -3.98 14.96
CA PRO A 170 -14.60 -3.54 14.86
C PRO A 170 -14.73 -2.29 13.99
N ASP A 171 -15.89 -2.17 13.33
CA ASP A 171 -16.33 -0.96 12.63
C ASP A 171 -15.46 -0.47 11.45
N LYS A 172 -14.56 -1.31 10.92
CA LYS A 172 -13.63 -0.94 9.85
C LYS A 172 -14.24 -0.80 8.46
N ASP A 173 -15.20 -1.64 8.12
CA ASP A 173 -15.96 -1.49 6.89
C ASP A 173 -17.32 -0.93 7.26
N VAL A 174 -17.82 0.02 6.48
CA VAL A 174 -19.15 0.59 6.64
C VAL A 174 -19.90 0.51 5.32
N VAL A 175 -21.16 0.10 5.39
CA VAL A 175 -22.04 -0.09 4.24
C VAL A 175 -23.39 0.50 4.61
N VAL A 176 -23.99 1.28 3.71
CA VAL A 176 -25.38 1.73 3.87
C VAL A 176 -26.29 0.67 3.28
N VAL A 177 -27.21 0.16 4.09
CA VAL A 177 -28.14 -0.89 3.67
C VAL A 177 -29.58 -0.39 3.67
N ALA A 178 -30.35 -0.83 2.68
CA ALA A 178 -31.78 -0.61 2.61
C ALA A 178 -32.51 -1.79 3.26
N LEU A 179 -33.03 -1.59 4.47
CA LEU A 179 -33.93 -2.54 5.10
C LEU A 179 -35.36 -2.27 4.62
N HIS A 180 -36.07 -3.33 4.27
CA HIS A 180 -37.50 -3.29 4.02
C HIS A 180 -38.27 -3.56 5.32
N LYS A 181 -39.49 -3.02 5.43
CA LYS A 181 -40.43 -3.39 6.49
C LYS A 181 -40.63 -4.91 6.51
N GLY A 182 -40.53 -5.49 7.70
CA GLY A 182 -40.58 -6.93 7.93
C GLY A 182 -39.19 -7.55 8.01
N VAL A 183 -39.10 -8.82 7.62
CA VAL A 183 -37.89 -9.64 7.79
C VAL A 183 -36.93 -9.44 6.63
N ASN A 184 -35.71 -9.02 6.94
CA ASN A 184 -34.60 -8.92 6.02
C ASN A 184 -33.59 -10.05 6.28
N ARG A 185 -33.06 -10.66 5.23
CA ARG A 185 -32.09 -11.77 5.36
C ARG A 185 -30.67 -11.28 5.11
N LEU A 186 -29.77 -11.54 6.04
CA LEU A 186 -28.35 -11.21 5.91
C LEU A 186 -27.54 -12.51 5.84
N LEU A 187 -26.77 -12.67 4.78
CA LEU A 187 -25.79 -13.75 4.61
C LEU A 187 -24.39 -13.14 4.53
N VAL A 188 -23.48 -13.66 5.33
CA VAL A 188 -22.08 -13.27 5.38
C VAL A 188 -21.22 -14.46 5.01
N LYS A 189 -20.38 -14.33 3.99
CA LYS A 189 -19.36 -15.31 3.61
C LYS A 189 -17.99 -14.77 4.02
N VAL A 190 -17.25 -15.56 4.79
CA VAL A 190 -15.92 -15.18 5.27
C VAL A 190 -14.93 -16.24 4.86
N GLN A 191 -13.91 -15.85 4.10
CA GLN A 191 -12.72 -16.65 3.88
C GLN A 191 -11.64 -16.20 4.86
N GLY A 192 -11.11 -17.10 5.67
CA GLY A 192 -10.13 -16.72 6.68
C GLY A 192 -9.24 -17.87 7.13
N ARG A 193 -8.44 -17.58 8.17
CA ARG A 193 -7.45 -18.50 8.75
C ARG A 193 -7.55 -18.52 10.27
N ALA A 194 -7.60 -19.72 10.85
CA ALA A 194 -7.56 -19.93 12.29
C ALA A 194 -6.19 -19.51 12.89
N PRO A 195 -6.14 -18.99 14.14
CA PRO A 195 -7.24 -18.91 15.11
C PRO A 195 -8.07 -17.61 15.05
N TYR A 196 -7.67 -16.62 14.24
CA TYR A 196 -8.33 -15.30 14.21
C TYR A 196 -9.52 -15.23 13.24
N TRP A 197 -10.06 -16.36 12.80
CA TRP A 197 -11.10 -16.41 11.77
C TRP A 197 -12.48 -16.01 12.31
N GLY A 198 -13.05 -14.91 11.80
CA GLY A 198 -14.36 -14.42 12.22
C GLY A 198 -14.62 -12.98 11.82
N PHE A 199 -15.70 -12.40 12.36
CA PHE A 199 -16.06 -11.00 12.13
C PHE A 199 -16.87 -10.37 13.27
N TYR A 200 -16.77 -9.04 13.37
CA TYR A 200 -17.68 -8.15 14.09
C TYR A 200 -18.78 -7.67 13.14
N PHE A 201 -19.99 -7.48 13.66
CA PHE A 201 -21.11 -6.88 12.94
C PHE A 201 -21.94 -5.99 13.87
N LYS A 202 -22.28 -4.79 13.39
CA LYS A 202 -23.07 -3.83 14.17
C LYS A 202 -24.06 -3.06 13.29
N LEU A 203 -25.25 -2.83 13.83
CA LEU A 203 -26.33 -2.02 13.28
C LEU A 203 -26.38 -0.66 13.97
N TYR A 204 -26.73 0.40 13.24
CA TYR A 204 -26.88 1.75 13.77
C TYR A 204 -28.29 2.30 13.48
N PRO A 205 -29.34 1.79 14.17
CA PRO A 205 -30.74 2.10 13.88
C PRO A 205 -31.13 3.56 14.08
N ASP A 206 -30.38 4.27 14.91
CA ASP A 206 -30.61 5.67 15.29
C ASP A 206 -29.66 6.64 14.55
N ALA A 207 -28.96 6.17 13.51
CA ALA A 207 -28.11 7.03 12.70
C ALA A 207 -28.93 8.16 12.05
N GLN A 208 -28.37 9.38 12.09
CA GLN A 208 -28.93 10.53 11.37
C GLN A 208 -28.65 10.40 9.87
N ARG A 209 -28.98 11.44 9.09
CA ARG A 209 -28.79 11.43 7.62
C ARG A 209 -27.31 11.33 7.25
N LEU A 210 -26.46 11.85 8.11
CA LEU A 210 -25.02 11.75 8.11
C LEU A 210 -24.61 10.85 9.29
N PHE A 211 -23.65 9.99 9.04
CA PHE A 211 -23.08 9.11 10.06
C PHE A 211 -21.57 9.28 10.11
N ILE A 212 -21.04 9.44 11.33
CA ILE A 212 -19.60 9.57 11.58
C ILE A 212 -19.08 8.20 12.01
N ASN A 213 -18.25 7.57 11.18
CA ASN A 213 -17.56 6.34 11.55
C ASN A 213 -16.21 6.65 12.23
N LYS A 214 -16.22 6.76 13.56
CA LYS A 214 -15.02 7.09 14.34
C LYS A 214 -13.91 6.02 14.26
N ALA A 215 -14.24 4.77 13.92
CA ALA A 215 -13.25 3.68 13.88
C ALA A 215 -12.23 3.81 12.73
N ASN A 216 -12.56 4.63 11.73
CA ASN A 216 -11.70 4.99 10.59
C ASN A 216 -11.23 6.45 10.64
N SER A 217 -11.51 7.17 11.72
CA SER A 217 -10.94 8.50 11.96
C SER A 217 -9.48 8.38 12.38
N MET A 218 -8.70 9.41 12.05
CA MET A 218 -7.27 9.49 12.33
C MET A 218 -6.90 10.88 12.85
N VAL A 219 -6.10 10.94 13.91
CA VAL A 219 -5.48 12.19 14.41
C VAL A 219 -4.05 11.89 14.79
N PRO A 220 -3.12 12.86 14.64
CA PRO A 220 -1.73 12.70 15.08
C PRO A 220 -1.68 12.53 16.60
N ASP A 221 -0.58 11.95 17.08
CA ASP A 221 -0.19 12.00 18.47
C ASP A 221 0.24 13.43 18.85
N PHE A 222 0.03 13.79 20.12
CA PHE A 222 0.47 15.05 20.69
C PHE A 222 1.69 14.75 21.57
N ARG A 223 2.85 15.30 21.24
CA ARG A 223 4.08 15.11 22.01
C ARG A 223 4.34 16.30 22.92
N ILE A 224 4.52 16.03 24.21
CA ILE A 224 4.76 17.06 25.23
C ILE A 224 5.98 17.90 24.84
N GLY A 225 5.87 19.22 25.04
CA GLY A 225 6.95 20.17 24.73
C GLY A 225 7.02 20.59 23.26
N GLU A 226 6.19 20.02 22.37
CA GLU A 226 6.22 20.32 20.94
C GLU A 226 4.94 20.99 20.45
N ARG A 227 5.05 21.80 19.39
CA ARG A 227 3.89 22.29 18.64
C ARG A 227 3.43 21.24 17.65
N VAL A 228 2.13 21.11 17.45
CA VAL A 228 1.55 20.18 16.46
C VAL A 228 1.07 20.99 15.26
N ALA A 229 1.40 20.50 14.06
CA ALA A 229 0.93 21.01 12.78
C ALA A 229 0.78 19.83 11.82
N ALA A 230 -0.41 19.22 11.75
CA ALA A 230 -0.62 17.98 11.04
C ALA A 230 -2.08 17.77 10.64
N TRP A 231 -2.33 16.76 9.79
CA TRP A 231 -3.65 16.45 9.25
C TRP A 231 -4.40 15.42 10.11
N GLY A 232 -5.62 15.73 10.51
CA GLY A 232 -6.61 14.75 10.97
C GLY A 232 -7.51 14.28 9.83
N GLN A 233 -8.25 13.20 10.06
CA GLN A 233 -9.24 12.66 9.13
C GLN A 233 -10.45 12.12 9.89
N ILE A 234 -11.63 12.27 9.29
CA ILE A 234 -12.88 11.66 9.75
C ILE A 234 -13.56 10.92 8.59
N GLU A 235 -14.16 9.76 8.85
CA GLU A 235 -14.98 9.05 7.87
C GLU A 235 -16.45 9.40 8.06
N LEU A 236 -17.06 9.91 7.00
CA LEU A 236 -18.46 10.27 6.93
C LEU A 236 -19.21 9.35 5.98
N VAL A 237 -20.48 9.13 6.27
CA VAL A 237 -21.38 8.32 5.46
C VAL A 237 -22.70 9.07 5.27
N ASN A 238 -23.14 9.27 4.03
CA ASN A 238 -24.49 9.75 3.76
C ASN A 238 -25.47 8.57 3.80
N VAL A 239 -26.24 8.47 4.87
CA VAL A 239 -27.25 7.44 5.11
C VAL A 239 -28.62 7.85 4.57
N SER A 240 -28.75 9.03 3.97
CA SER A 240 -30.02 9.49 3.43
C SER A 240 -30.22 9.11 1.96
N GLN A 241 -31.48 9.18 1.51
CA GLN A 241 -31.86 8.98 0.11
C GLN A 241 -31.55 10.22 -0.76
N ASP A 242 -31.17 11.35 -0.15
CA ASP A 242 -30.91 12.60 -0.85
C ASP A 242 -29.41 12.92 -0.88
N SER A 243 -28.97 13.60 -1.94
CA SER A 243 -27.63 14.18 -1.99
C SER A 243 -27.51 15.32 -0.99
N LEU A 244 -26.47 15.29 -0.16
CA LEU A 244 -26.06 16.41 0.67
C LEU A 244 -25.28 17.38 -0.22
N ARG A 245 -25.56 18.69 -0.19
CA ARG A 245 -24.97 19.64 -1.16
C ARG A 245 -23.56 20.13 -0.80
N GLU A 246 -23.28 20.22 0.49
CA GLU A 246 -22.02 20.72 1.03
C GLU A 246 -21.76 20.03 2.37
N ILE A 247 -20.48 19.77 2.66
CA ILE A 247 -20.03 19.29 3.96
C ILE A 247 -19.01 20.27 4.52
N GLN A 248 -19.22 20.70 5.76
CA GLN A 248 -18.30 21.57 6.49
C GLN A 248 -17.76 20.82 7.71
N ILE A 249 -16.45 20.86 7.90
CA ILE A 249 -15.79 20.37 9.11
C ILE A 249 -15.17 21.56 9.82
N GLU A 250 -15.59 21.78 11.06
CA GLU A 250 -15.04 22.79 11.95
C GLU A 250 -14.38 22.11 13.15
N LEU A 251 -13.06 22.29 13.28
CA LEU A 251 -12.34 22.02 14.52
C LEU A 251 -12.57 23.20 15.46
N VAL A 252 -13.23 22.94 16.59
CA VAL A 252 -13.53 23.96 17.59
C VAL A 252 -12.23 24.33 18.31
N GLY A 253 -11.91 25.63 18.29
CA GLY A 253 -10.71 26.15 18.93
C GLY A 253 -10.74 26.00 20.45
N THR A 254 -9.56 25.80 21.04
CA THR A 254 -9.34 25.78 22.49
C THR A 254 -8.20 26.74 22.84
N GLU A 255 -7.82 26.81 24.12
CA GLU A 255 -6.61 27.53 24.54
C GLU A 255 -5.33 26.96 23.91
N LEU A 256 -5.31 25.65 23.64
CA LEU A 256 -4.16 24.97 23.01
C LEU A 256 -4.28 24.87 21.48
N VAL A 257 -5.49 24.73 20.92
CA VAL A 257 -5.69 24.38 19.50
C VAL A 257 -6.34 25.54 18.74
N TYR A 258 -5.82 25.87 17.56
CA TYR A 258 -6.46 26.84 16.68
C TYR A 258 -7.79 26.30 16.12
N PRO A 259 -8.84 27.12 16.01
CA PRO A 259 -10.01 26.72 15.24
C PRO A 259 -9.62 26.55 13.77
N CYS A 260 -10.19 25.56 13.11
CA CYS A 260 -9.99 25.34 11.67
C CYS A 260 -11.33 25.04 11.01
N HIS A 261 -11.55 25.61 9.83
CA HIS A 261 -12.76 25.38 9.04
C HIS A 261 -12.38 24.88 7.65
N GLN A 262 -13.03 23.81 7.21
CA GLN A 262 -12.84 23.23 5.88
C GLN A 262 -14.18 22.89 5.25
N THR A 263 -14.30 23.22 3.96
CA THR A 263 -15.51 22.99 3.17
C THR A 263 -15.19 22.01 2.06
N PHE A 264 -16.10 21.05 1.88
CA PHE A 264 -16.01 20.00 0.88
C PHE A 264 -17.27 19.97 0.04
N ALA A 265 -17.12 19.45 -1.18
CA ALA A 265 -18.27 19.13 -2.02
C ALA A 265 -19.25 18.19 -1.30
N GLY A 266 -20.52 18.32 -1.65
CA GLY A 266 -21.60 17.46 -1.17
C GLY A 266 -21.38 15.96 -1.36
N MET A 267 -22.18 15.14 -0.67
CA MET A 267 -22.11 13.68 -0.68
C MET A 267 -23.35 13.06 -1.32
N ALA A 268 -23.16 12.10 -2.23
CA ALA A 268 -24.26 11.35 -2.84
C ALA A 268 -24.91 10.37 -1.83
N PRO A 269 -26.17 9.94 -2.04
CA PRO A 269 -26.81 8.90 -1.22
C PRO A 269 -25.94 7.65 -1.12
N GLY A 270 -25.74 7.12 0.09
CA GLY A 270 -24.93 5.92 0.33
C GLY A 270 -23.41 6.14 0.26
N GLU A 271 -22.94 7.34 -0.08
CA GLU A 271 -21.51 7.60 -0.23
C GLU A 271 -20.78 7.53 1.12
N VAL A 272 -19.61 6.88 1.12
CA VAL A 272 -18.65 6.84 2.23
C VAL A 272 -17.42 7.64 1.82
N ARG A 273 -17.05 8.66 2.59
CA ARG A 273 -15.90 9.52 2.28
C ARG A 273 -15.07 9.81 3.52
N ARG A 274 -13.75 9.77 3.33
CA ARG A 274 -12.76 10.18 4.33
C ARG A 274 -12.37 11.62 4.04
N LEU A 275 -12.65 12.51 4.99
CA LEU A 275 -12.41 13.93 4.84
C LEU A 275 -11.27 14.38 5.77
N PRO A 276 -10.24 15.04 5.23
CA PRO A 276 -9.16 15.59 6.05
C PRO A 276 -9.65 16.81 6.84
N PHE A 277 -8.94 17.16 7.91
CA PHE A 277 -9.05 18.45 8.58
C PHE A 277 -7.69 18.83 9.20
N TRP A 278 -7.37 20.11 9.29
CA TRP A 278 -6.07 20.57 9.77
C TRP A 278 -6.09 20.77 11.29
N ILE A 279 -5.01 20.37 11.96
CA ILE A 279 -4.81 20.50 13.40
C ILE A 279 -3.52 21.30 13.60
N ALA A 280 -3.63 22.43 14.30
CA ALA A 280 -2.48 23.25 14.70
C ALA A 280 -2.61 23.72 16.15
N THR A 281 -1.52 23.68 16.91
CA THR A 281 -1.48 24.20 18.28
C THR A 281 -0.96 25.64 18.35
N ARG A 282 -1.54 26.43 19.26
CA ARG A 282 -1.18 27.81 19.60
C ARG A 282 0.12 27.88 20.38
N ASP A 283 0.40 26.85 21.16
CA ASP A 283 1.64 26.68 21.90
C ASP A 283 2.10 25.22 21.93
N THR A 284 3.23 24.96 22.60
CA THR A 284 3.71 23.61 22.86
C THR A 284 2.70 22.83 23.70
N VAL A 285 2.59 21.53 23.44
CA VAL A 285 1.69 20.65 24.18
C VAL A 285 2.15 20.57 25.64
N PRO A 286 1.30 20.94 26.62
CA PRO A 286 1.68 20.92 28.03
C PRO A 286 1.71 19.49 28.57
N GLN A 287 2.42 19.30 29.67
CA GLN A 287 2.29 18.09 30.48
C GLN A 287 0.94 18.10 31.21
N GLY A 288 0.21 17.00 31.22
CA GLY A 288 -1.05 16.88 31.96
C GLY A 288 -2.15 16.17 31.17
N GLU A 289 -3.34 16.77 31.16
CA GLU A 289 -4.54 16.18 30.55
C GLU A 289 -4.45 16.10 29.02
N ILE A 290 -5.03 15.02 28.48
CA ILE A 290 -5.03 14.76 27.05
C ILE A 290 -6.02 15.72 26.37
N PRO A 291 -5.60 16.53 25.39
CA PRO A 291 -6.51 17.43 24.71
C PRO A 291 -7.56 16.64 23.94
N VAL A 292 -8.80 17.13 23.96
CA VAL A 292 -9.92 16.56 23.20
C VAL A 292 -10.19 17.46 21.99
N LEU A 293 -10.07 16.90 20.79
CA LEU A 293 -10.35 17.61 19.54
C LEU A 293 -11.85 17.52 19.27
N ARG A 294 -12.56 18.65 19.44
CA ARG A 294 -14.00 18.73 19.20
C ARG A 294 -14.27 19.17 17.77
N LEU A 295 -15.00 18.35 17.04
CA LEU A 295 -15.38 18.59 15.65
C LEU A 295 -16.87 18.84 15.57
N LYS A 296 -17.24 19.88 14.81
CA LYS A 296 -18.59 20.10 14.33
C LYS A 296 -18.61 19.78 12.84
N VAL A 297 -19.42 18.81 12.45
CA VAL A 297 -19.58 18.37 11.07
C VAL A 297 -20.97 18.77 10.61
N SER A 298 -21.05 19.69 9.65
CA SER A 298 -22.31 20.26 9.19
C SER A 298 -22.57 19.86 7.73
N SER A 299 -23.83 19.62 7.40
CA SER A 299 -24.33 19.45 6.04
C SER A 299 -25.44 20.46 5.77
N SER A 300 -26.04 20.42 4.58
CA SER A 300 -27.22 21.25 4.25
C SER A 300 -28.45 20.98 5.11
N THR A 301 -28.51 19.85 5.82
CA THR A 301 -29.71 19.41 6.57
C THR A 301 -29.51 19.28 8.06
N GLU A 302 -28.28 19.03 8.52
CA GLU A 302 -28.02 18.72 9.93
C GLU A 302 -26.58 19.05 10.32
N THR A 303 -26.35 19.10 11.64
CA THR A 303 -25.04 19.29 12.24
C THR A 303 -24.82 18.21 13.29
N LEU A 304 -23.68 17.54 13.20
CA LEU A 304 -23.23 16.53 14.15
C LEU A 304 -22.02 17.06 14.91
N HIS A 305 -21.87 16.57 16.14
CA HIS A 305 -20.69 16.81 16.96
C HIS A 305 -19.98 15.49 17.25
N THR A 306 -18.66 15.51 17.20
CA THR A 306 -17.84 14.38 17.62
C THR A 306 -16.56 14.85 18.26
N GLU A 307 -15.94 13.97 19.03
CA GLU A 307 -14.69 14.24 19.73
C GLU A 307 -13.66 13.19 19.33
N LEU A 308 -12.43 13.61 19.05
CA LEU A 308 -11.30 12.72 18.80
C LEU A 308 -10.21 13.01 19.84
N THR A 309 -9.64 11.95 20.39
CA THR A 309 -8.64 12.05 21.46
C THR A 309 -7.28 11.61 20.91
N PRO A 310 -6.36 12.54 20.61
CA PRO A 310 -4.98 12.20 20.28
C PRO A 310 -4.30 11.46 21.45
N ARG A 311 -3.30 10.63 21.17
CA ARG A 311 -2.49 10.05 22.24
C ARG A 311 -1.45 11.07 22.68
N LEU A 312 -1.28 11.22 23.99
CA LEU A 312 -0.20 12.03 24.55
C LEU A 312 1.10 11.20 24.62
N ARG A 313 2.20 11.76 24.15
CA ARG A 313 3.53 11.10 24.09
C ARG A 313 4.57 11.94 24.82
N LYS A 314 5.51 11.27 25.48
CA LYS A 314 6.66 11.94 26.12
C LYS A 314 7.74 12.29 25.10
N GLU A 315 8.67 13.14 25.49
CA GLU A 315 9.80 13.54 24.66
C GLU A 315 10.68 12.35 24.24
N ASP A 316 10.89 11.36 25.10
CA ASP A 316 11.72 10.18 24.81
C ASP A 316 10.96 9.05 24.06
N GLU A 317 9.67 9.26 23.80
CA GLU A 317 8.80 8.30 23.13
C GLU A 317 8.66 8.61 21.63
N TYR A 318 8.54 7.55 20.83
CA TYR A 318 8.12 7.73 19.44
C TYR A 318 6.69 8.28 19.42
N TYR A 319 6.34 9.02 18.38
CA TYR A 319 4.98 9.51 18.17
C TYR A 319 4.58 9.32 16.71
N VAL A 320 3.28 9.25 16.46
CA VAL A 320 2.71 9.13 15.13
C VAL A 320 2.21 10.49 14.69
N THR A 321 2.64 10.95 13.53
CA THR A 321 2.10 12.15 12.89
C THR A 321 1.62 11.78 11.50
N THR A 322 1.10 12.76 10.75
CA THR A 322 0.38 12.53 9.51
C THR A 322 0.71 13.56 8.46
N TYR A 323 0.55 13.17 7.20
CA TYR A 323 0.64 14.05 6.04
C TYR A 323 -0.57 13.84 5.12
N LEU A 324 -0.81 14.78 4.23
CA LEU A 324 -1.79 14.66 3.16
C LEU A 324 -1.09 14.17 1.90
N SER A 325 -1.46 12.99 1.41
CA SER A 325 -0.83 12.42 0.22
C SER A 325 -1.24 13.18 -1.04
N LYS A 326 -0.27 13.51 -1.89
CA LYS A 326 -0.50 14.13 -3.20
C LYS A 326 -1.09 13.15 -4.21
N LEU A 327 -0.97 11.84 -3.95
CA LEU A 327 -1.47 10.78 -4.81
C LEU A 327 -2.99 10.79 -4.92
N ASP A 328 -3.69 10.91 -3.79
CA ASP A 328 -5.14 10.72 -3.69
C ASP A 328 -5.82 11.65 -2.68
N GLY A 329 -5.09 12.59 -2.06
CA GLY A 329 -5.64 13.51 -1.06
C GLY A 329 -6.02 12.83 0.26
N SER A 330 -5.64 11.58 0.49
CA SER A 330 -5.88 10.89 1.75
C SER A 330 -4.86 11.29 2.82
N VAL A 331 -5.28 11.27 4.08
CA VAL A 331 -4.36 11.45 5.20
C VAL A 331 -3.65 10.12 5.46
N GLN A 332 -2.32 10.17 5.59
CA GLN A 332 -1.51 8.99 5.87
C GLN A 332 -0.63 9.18 7.11
N PRO A 333 -0.46 8.13 7.94
CA PRO A 333 0.38 8.20 9.12
C PRO A 333 1.84 7.86 8.81
N TYR A 334 2.74 8.37 9.64
CA TYR A 334 4.11 7.88 9.78
C TYR A 334 4.58 8.09 11.22
N SER A 335 5.60 7.35 11.66
CA SER A 335 6.07 7.41 13.05
C SER A 335 7.46 8.01 13.13
N VAL A 336 7.69 8.84 14.14
CA VAL A 336 8.95 9.55 14.35
C VAL A 336 9.47 9.25 15.75
N LEU A 337 10.78 9.03 15.87
CA LEU A 337 11.50 8.96 17.14
C LEU A 337 12.71 9.88 17.03
N LEU A 338 12.62 11.03 17.70
CA LEU A 338 13.65 12.07 17.69
C LEU A 338 14.66 11.83 18.81
N PRO A 339 15.95 12.16 18.60
CA PRO A 339 16.89 12.36 19.69
C PRO A 339 16.30 13.25 20.79
N THR A 340 16.54 12.94 22.07
CA THR A 340 16.11 13.85 23.16
C THR A 340 16.83 15.19 23.09
N SER A 341 18.00 15.22 22.43
CA SER A 341 18.81 16.41 22.16
C SER A 341 18.45 17.15 20.86
N TYR A 342 17.36 16.79 20.17
CA TYR A 342 16.98 17.43 18.90
C TYR A 342 16.73 18.94 19.06
N THR A 343 17.32 19.73 18.16
CA THR A 343 17.04 21.17 18.00
C THR A 343 17.04 21.51 16.51
N PRO A 344 16.20 22.45 16.05
CA PRO A 344 16.11 22.81 14.62
C PRO A 344 17.37 23.52 14.09
N GLU A 345 18.24 24.05 14.95
CA GLU A 345 19.47 24.75 14.56
C GLU A 345 20.57 23.82 14.05
N ARG A 346 20.50 22.52 14.37
CA ARG A 346 21.48 21.51 13.96
C ARG A 346 20.88 20.56 12.94
N SER A 347 21.67 20.20 11.92
CA SER A 347 21.29 19.12 10.99
C SER A 347 21.55 17.73 11.60
N TYR A 348 20.57 16.84 11.47
CA TYR A 348 20.62 15.46 11.95
C TYR A 348 20.60 14.46 10.79
N PRO A 349 21.36 13.36 10.87
CA PRO A 349 21.13 12.19 10.04
C PRO A 349 19.71 11.67 10.17
N LEU A 350 19.26 10.95 9.15
CA LEU A 350 17.93 10.33 9.08
C LEU A 350 18.06 8.85 8.75
N VAL A 351 17.31 7.98 9.43
CA VAL A 351 17.06 6.61 8.96
C VAL A 351 15.57 6.40 8.69
N LEU A 352 15.25 5.95 7.48
CA LEU A 352 13.93 5.46 7.14
C LEU A 352 13.86 3.96 7.46
N LEU A 353 12.87 3.59 8.27
CA LEU A 353 12.65 2.26 8.81
C LEU A 353 11.46 1.61 8.12
N LEU A 354 11.74 0.52 7.42
CA LEU A 354 10.80 -0.25 6.63
C LEU A 354 10.40 -1.53 7.37
N HIS A 355 9.14 -1.88 7.33
CA HIS A 355 8.56 -2.92 8.15
C HIS A 355 8.25 -4.22 7.44
N GLY A 356 8.17 -5.28 8.25
CA GLY A 356 7.76 -6.59 7.81
C GLY A 356 6.28 -6.64 7.39
N ALA A 357 5.94 -7.69 6.65
CA ALA A 357 4.55 -7.94 6.33
C ALA A 357 3.76 -8.17 7.61
N TRP A 358 2.49 -7.74 7.65
CA TRP A 358 1.61 -7.89 8.82
C TRP A 358 2.01 -7.11 10.08
N VAL A 359 3.09 -6.33 10.03
CA VAL A 359 3.41 -5.32 11.06
C VAL A 359 2.62 -4.06 10.75
N THR A 360 1.30 -4.21 10.70
CA THR A 360 0.34 -3.19 10.29
C THR A 360 -0.30 -2.56 11.52
N GLY A 361 0.19 -1.39 11.89
CA GLY A 361 -0.38 -0.57 12.94
C GLY A 361 0.51 0.64 13.19
N TRP A 362 -0.09 1.71 13.68
CA TRP A 362 0.57 3.00 13.81
C TRP A 362 1.69 2.89 14.86
N GLY A 363 2.94 3.16 14.47
CA GLY A 363 4.09 3.02 15.36
C GLY A 363 4.61 1.58 15.57
N GLN A 364 4.00 0.54 14.98
CA GLN A 364 4.38 -0.86 15.29
C GLN A 364 5.78 -1.27 14.80
N ASN A 365 6.42 -0.44 13.97
CA ASN A 365 7.74 -0.71 13.42
C ASN A 365 8.82 -0.07 14.26
N ILE A 366 8.61 1.21 14.60
CA ILE A 366 9.56 2.00 15.36
C ILE A 366 9.69 1.50 16.81
N ILE A 367 8.66 0.84 17.37
CA ILE A 367 8.74 0.19 18.69
C ILE A 367 9.78 -0.93 18.78
N SER A 368 10.26 -1.44 17.64
CA SER A 368 11.28 -2.49 17.61
C SER A 368 12.71 -1.92 17.66
N TYR A 369 12.86 -0.59 17.75
CA TYR A 369 14.12 0.13 17.75
C TYR A 369 14.26 0.96 19.02
N ASN A 370 15.46 0.99 19.60
CA ASN A 370 15.76 1.91 20.70
C ASN A 370 16.01 3.33 20.16
N LEU A 371 15.76 4.34 21.02
CA LEU A 371 16.17 5.72 20.77
C LEU A 371 17.69 5.81 20.50
N LYS A 372 18.07 6.66 19.53
CA LYS A 372 19.46 6.97 19.19
C LYS A 372 19.64 8.49 19.23
N GLU A 373 20.56 8.98 20.03
CA GLU A 373 20.77 10.43 20.21
C GLU A 373 21.41 11.14 19.01
N TRP A 374 21.94 10.40 18.04
CA TRP A 374 22.68 10.99 16.92
C TRP A 374 21.90 10.99 15.60
N ILE A 375 20.70 10.40 15.54
CA ILE A 375 19.95 10.19 14.30
C ILE A 375 18.44 10.26 14.53
N ILE A 376 17.74 10.90 13.61
CA ILE A 376 16.27 10.88 13.56
C ILE A 376 15.81 9.56 12.93
N GLN A 377 14.90 8.87 13.60
CA GLN A 377 14.37 7.58 13.15
C GLN A 377 12.93 7.76 12.70
N VAL A 378 12.60 7.34 11.48
CA VAL A 378 11.26 7.48 10.91
C VAL A 378 10.78 6.17 10.34
N ALA A 379 9.61 5.69 10.75
CA ALA A 379 8.98 4.50 10.20
C ALA A 379 7.82 4.85 9.25
N VAL A 380 7.88 4.33 8.04
CA VAL A 380 6.91 4.55 6.96
C VAL A 380 5.75 3.55 7.05
N HIS A 381 4.55 3.94 6.62
CA HIS A 381 3.34 3.11 6.71
C HIS A 381 3.19 2.03 5.62
N ASP A 382 3.73 2.25 4.41
CA ASP A 382 3.59 1.36 3.25
C ASP A 382 2.11 0.97 3.00
N ARG A 383 1.27 1.93 2.61
CA ARG A 383 -0.17 1.73 2.49
C ARG A 383 -0.48 0.51 1.63
N GLY A 384 -1.33 -0.37 2.16
CA GLY A 384 -1.66 -1.64 1.52
C GLY A 384 -0.63 -2.76 1.71
N ASN A 385 0.45 -2.55 2.48
CA ASN A 385 1.52 -3.52 2.69
C ASN A 385 2.15 -3.94 1.34
N ASN A 386 2.42 -2.93 0.50
CA ASN A 386 2.77 -3.13 -0.90
C ASN A 386 4.27 -3.33 -1.14
N ARG A 387 5.03 -3.66 -0.09
CA ARG A 387 6.46 -4.00 -0.16
C ARG A 387 7.30 -2.82 -0.64
N TYR A 388 6.86 -1.59 -0.34
CA TYR A 388 7.54 -0.37 -0.79
C TYR A 388 7.65 -0.27 -2.31
N ARG A 389 6.59 -0.69 -3.01
CA ARG A 389 6.42 -0.52 -4.45
C ARG A 389 5.16 0.26 -4.74
N ASP A 390 5.08 0.85 -5.92
CA ASP A 390 3.86 1.56 -6.38
C ASP A 390 3.42 2.58 -5.33
N VAL A 391 2.22 2.45 -4.78
CA VAL A 391 1.69 3.33 -3.71
C VAL A 391 2.56 3.33 -2.44
N GLY A 392 3.21 2.22 -2.11
CA GLY A 392 4.10 2.11 -0.96
C GLY A 392 5.46 2.79 -1.16
N GLU A 393 5.91 2.89 -2.41
CA GLU A 393 7.08 3.68 -2.79
C GLU A 393 6.77 5.18 -2.73
N VAL A 394 5.57 5.57 -3.21
CA VAL A 394 5.08 6.95 -3.08
C VAL A 394 5.05 7.36 -1.61
N ASP A 395 4.50 6.52 -0.72
CA ASP A 395 4.51 6.79 0.73
C ASP A 395 5.92 7.01 1.30
N LEU A 396 6.89 6.19 0.88
CA LEU A 396 8.27 6.32 1.34
C LEU A 396 8.85 7.69 0.98
N TYR A 397 8.66 8.14 -0.26
CA TYR A 397 9.22 9.40 -0.74
C TYR A 397 8.41 10.63 -0.30
N GLU A 398 7.09 10.52 -0.14
CA GLU A 398 6.28 11.59 0.47
C GLU A 398 6.63 11.77 1.96
N VAL A 399 6.90 10.69 2.69
CA VAL A 399 7.39 10.78 4.07
C VAL A 399 8.80 11.37 4.11
N LEU A 400 9.71 10.98 3.22
CA LEU A 400 11.04 11.60 3.16
C LEU A 400 10.93 13.11 2.90
N GLU A 401 10.11 13.52 1.92
CA GLU A 401 9.86 14.93 1.64
C GLU A 401 9.25 15.66 2.85
N GLN A 402 8.29 15.03 3.54
CA GLN A 402 7.66 15.60 4.72
C GLN A 402 8.67 15.79 5.86
N VAL A 403 9.47 14.78 6.16
CA VAL A 403 10.46 14.81 7.24
C VAL A 403 11.57 15.83 6.96
N THR A 404 12.05 15.93 5.72
CA THR A 404 13.03 16.96 5.34
C THR A 404 12.47 18.38 5.42
N ARG A 405 11.15 18.56 5.32
CA ARG A 405 10.50 19.85 5.60
C ARG A 405 10.35 20.14 7.08
N ASP A 406 9.95 19.13 7.86
CA ASP A 406 9.58 19.30 9.27
C ASP A 406 10.81 19.35 10.18
N PHE A 407 11.93 18.76 9.76
CA PHE A 407 13.16 18.67 10.54
C PHE A 407 14.38 19.13 9.75
N ASN A 408 15.39 19.64 10.44
CA ASN A 408 16.69 19.96 9.84
C ASN A 408 17.47 18.67 9.59
N ILE A 409 17.30 18.09 8.40
CA ILE A 409 17.93 16.82 8.01
C ILE A 409 19.24 17.08 7.26
N ASP A 410 20.27 16.33 7.63
CA ASP A 410 21.48 16.22 6.81
C ASP A 410 21.22 15.26 5.63
N GLU A 411 20.91 15.83 4.47
CA GLU A 411 20.59 15.09 3.25
C GLU A 411 21.72 14.19 2.72
N ASP A 412 22.93 14.31 3.29
CA ASP A 412 24.06 13.47 2.91
C ASP A 412 24.17 12.23 3.78
N ARG A 413 23.40 12.18 4.87
CA ARG A 413 23.42 11.13 5.89
C ARG A 413 22.02 10.52 6.08
N ILE A 414 21.42 10.12 4.96
CA ILE A 414 20.14 9.40 4.92
C ILE A 414 20.40 7.90 4.75
N TYR A 415 19.85 7.09 5.64
CA TYR A 415 19.98 5.62 5.65
C TYR A 415 18.63 4.94 5.44
N LEU A 416 18.68 3.69 5.01
CA LEU A 416 17.50 2.85 4.84
C LEU A 416 17.70 1.51 5.54
N ALA A 417 16.76 1.09 6.37
CA ALA A 417 16.81 -0.20 7.04
C ALA A 417 15.43 -0.84 7.14
N GLY A 418 15.36 -2.16 7.19
CA GLY A 418 14.08 -2.81 7.43
C GLY A 418 14.12 -4.32 7.45
N HIS A 419 13.05 -4.91 8.00
CA HIS A 419 12.94 -6.35 8.25
C HIS A 419 11.95 -7.05 7.33
N SER A 420 12.27 -8.26 6.85
CA SER A 420 11.36 -9.12 6.08
C SER A 420 10.87 -8.42 4.79
N MET A 421 9.59 -8.07 4.70
CA MET A 421 9.08 -7.19 3.63
C MET A 421 9.84 -5.86 3.54
N GLY A 422 10.19 -5.25 4.67
CA GLY A 422 11.00 -4.04 4.74
C GLY A 422 12.47 -4.28 4.41
N GLY A 423 12.97 -5.50 4.59
CA GLY A 423 14.29 -5.91 4.12
C GLY A 423 14.32 -6.03 2.58
N TYR A 424 13.26 -6.57 1.99
CA TYR A 424 13.05 -6.50 0.54
C TYR A 424 12.93 -5.05 0.06
N GLY A 425 12.11 -4.23 0.73
CA GLY A 425 11.95 -2.81 0.41
C GLY A 425 13.28 -2.06 0.45
N THR A 426 14.14 -2.39 1.44
CA THR A 426 15.49 -1.84 1.55
C THR A 426 16.33 -2.19 0.33
N TRP A 427 16.34 -3.46 -0.09
CA TRP A 427 17.04 -3.86 -1.32
C TRP A 427 16.46 -3.22 -2.58
N PHE A 428 15.14 -3.23 -2.71
CA PHE A 428 14.44 -2.72 -3.88
C PHE A 428 14.71 -1.23 -4.07
N GLN A 429 14.49 -0.41 -3.04
CA GLN A 429 14.69 1.03 -3.10
C GLN A 429 16.16 1.41 -3.28
N ALA A 430 17.09 0.68 -2.66
CA ALA A 430 18.52 0.95 -2.83
C ALA A 430 19.03 0.60 -4.23
N THR A 431 18.54 -0.48 -4.82
CA THR A 431 18.93 -0.88 -6.18
C THR A 431 18.27 0.01 -7.24
N ARG A 432 17.11 0.62 -6.98
CA ARG A 432 16.44 1.53 -7.93
C ARG A 432 16.88 2.99 -7.80
N HIS A 433 17.19 3.43 -6.59
CA HIS A 433 17.58 4.80 -6.25
C HIS A 433 18.89 4.82 -5.45
N PRO A 434 20.01 4.33 -6.03
CA PRO A 434 21.28 4.18 -5.31
C PRO A 434 21.93 5.52 -4.90
N ASP A 435 21.45 6.63 -5.44
CA ASP A 435 21.92 7.98 -5.16
C ASP A 435 21.29 8.62 -3.92
N ARG A 436 20.29 7.96 -3.30
CA ARG A 436 19.54 8.48 -2.15
C ARG A 436 20.12 8.09 -0.79
N TRP A 437 20.95 7.06 -0.72
CA TRP A 437 21.31 6.39 0.53
C TRP A 437 22.81 6.47 0.82
N ALA A 438 23.16 6.84 2.05
CA ALA A 438 24.55 6.80 2.54
C ALA A 438 24.99 5.37 2.84
N ALA A 439 24.09 4.56 3.42
CA ALA A 439 24.24 3.13 3.62
C ALA A 439 22.88 2.49 3.91
N ILE A 440 22.79 1.17 3.77
CA ILE A 440 21.55 0.41 3.95
C ILE A 440 21.71 -0.79 4.90
N SER A 441 20.63 -1.20 5.55
CA SER A 441 20.58 -2.45 6.32
C SER A 441 19.33 -3.28 6.00
N PRO A 442 19.41 -4.17 4.99
CA PRO A 442 18.36 -5.15 4.71
C PRO A 442 18.44 -6.33 5.68
N GLN A 443 17.38 -6.54 6.46
CA GLN A 443 17.34 -7.49 7.57
C GLN A 443 16.34 -8.61 7.24
N ALA A 444 16.80 -9.86 7.12
CA ALA A 444 15.98 -11.01 6.76
C ALA A 444 15.02 -10.79 5.56
N GLY A 445 15.44 -9.96 4.59
CA GLY A 445 14.65 -9.59 3.42
C GLY A 445 14.97 -10.47 2.22
N TYR A 446 13.94 -10.82 1.44
CA TYR A 446 14.17 -11.54 0.19
C TYR A 446 14.78 -10.61 -0.86
N ALA A 447 15.64 -11.18 -1.71
CA ALA A 447 16.39 -10.46 -2.75
C ALA A 447 16.01 -10.88 -4.18
N ASP A 448 15.24 -11.97 -4.32
CA ASP A 448 14.91 -12.56 -5.61
C ASP A 448 13.46 -13.07 -5.55
N TYR A 449 12.64 -12.65 -6.50
CA TYR A 449 11.22 -13.01 -6.53
C TYR A 449 11.01 -14.51 -6.79
N PHE A 450 11.82 -15.12 -7.63
CA PHE A 450 11.66 -16.52 -8.07
C PHE A 450 12.16 -17.51 -7.02
N ILE A 451 13.12 -17.12 -6.18
CA ILE A 451 13.49 -17.90 -4.99
C ILE A 451 12.37 -17.81 -3.93
N TYR A 452 11.77 -16.64 -3.76
CA TYR A 452 10.70 -16.44 -2.77
C TYR A 452 9.37 -17.09 -3.20
N HIS A 453 9.12 -17.18 -4.51
CA HIS A 453 7.94 -17.80 -5.11
C HIS A 453 8.35 -18.91 -6.10
N PRO A 454 8.84 -20.06 -5.62
CA PRO A 454 9.38 -21.12 -6.48
C PRO A 454 8.34 -21.69 -7.44
N ALA A 455 7.07 -21.75 -7.04
CA ALA A 455 5.97 -22.20 -7.91
C ALA A 455 5.79 -21.33 -9.17
N MET A 456 6.20 -20.05 -9.12
CA MET A 456 6.17 -19.18 -10.29
C MET A 456 7.29 -19.54 -11.27
N ARG A 457 8.44 -20.04 -10.80
CA ARG A 457 9.56 -20.45 -11.66
C ARG A 457 9.19 -21.65 -12.55
N ASP A 458 8.45 -22.61 -12.00
CA ASP A 458 8.11 -23.88 -12.67
C ASP A 458 6.74 -23.86 -13.36
N SER A 459 6.10 -22.69 -13.44
CA SER A 459 4.81 -22.51 -14.10
C SER A 459 4.93 -22.79 -15.61
N LYS A 460 4.50 -23.98 -16.04
CA LYS A 460 4.40 -24.40 -17.46
C LYS A 460 3.59 -23.45 -18.35
N ASN A 461 2.83 -22.53 -17.75
CA ASN A 461 1.97 -21.56 -18.44
C ASN A 461 2.46 -20.11 -18.34
N MET A 462 3.72 -19.86 -17.94
CA MET A 462 4.25 -18.50 -17.88
C MET A 462 4.88 -18.11 -19.21
N ASP A 463 4.27 -17.16 -19.90
CA ASP A 463 4.83 -16.59 -21.13
C ASP A 463 6.05 -15.71 -20.84
N ALA A 464 6.87 -15.51 -21.88
CA ALA A 464 8.12 -14.76 -21.79
C ALA A 464 7.92 -13.30 -21.35
N TYR A 465 6.76 -12.69 -21.63
CA TYR A 465 6.50 -11.30 -21.27
C TYR A 465 6.24 -11.17 -19.76
N ARG A 466 5.43 -12.07 -19.17
CA ARG A 466 5.22 -12.12 -17.72
C ARG A 466 6.53 -12.36 -16.95
N LEU A 467 7.41 -13.21 -17.47
CA LEU A 467 8.74 -13.41 -16.89
C LEU A 467 9.53 -12.10 -16.79
N LYS A 468 9.55 -11.29 -17.86
CA LYS A 468 10.23 -9.99 -17.88
C LYS A 468 9.66 -9.01 -16.84
N LEU A 469 8.34 -8.99 -16.65
CA LEU A 469 7.70 -8.17 -15.62
C LEU A 469 8.08 -8.61 -14.20
N LEU A 470 8.08 -9.91 -13.93
CA LEU A 470 8.38 -10.44 -12.59
C LEU A 470 9.85 -10.30 -12.20
N GLN A 471 10.77 -10.25 -13.18
CA GLN A 471 12.18 -9.94 -12.95
C GLN A 471 12.38 -8.57 -12.30
N GLU A 472 11.49 -7.60 -12.55
CA GLU A 472 11.53 -6.28 -11.91
C GLU A 472 11.51 -6.38 -10.37
N TRP A 473 10.88 -7.43 -9.84
CA TRP A 473 10.73 -7.67 -8.40
C TRP A 473 11.88 -8.48 -7.78
N SER A 474 13.00 -8.63 -8.50
CA SER A 474 14.20 -9.31 -8.01
C SER A 474 15.36 -8.32 -7.86
N PRO A 475 15.51 -7.64 -6.71
CA PRO A 475 16.62 -6.72 -6.45
C PRO A 475 18.02 -7.29 -6.76
N LEU A 476 18.21 -8.60 -6.60
CA LEU A 476 19.45 -9.30 -6.94
C LEU A 476 19.90 -9.07 -8.39
N LEU A 477 18.96 -8.91 -9.34
CA LEU A 477 19.27 -8.65 -10.75
C LEU A 477 19.82 -7.24 -10.99
N PHE A 478 19.73 -6.35 -10.00
CA PHE A 478 20.13 -4.94 -10.06
C PHE A 478 21.25 -4.60 -9.07
N ALA A 479 21.95 -5.62 -8.53
CA ALA A 479 22.99 -5.45 -7.52
C ALA A 479 24.16 -4.57 -7.97
N GLU A 480 24.42 -4.48 -9.29
CA GLU A 480 25.44 -3.60 -9.87
C GLU A 480 25.20 -2.11 -9.54
N ASN A 481 23.96 -1.73 -9.26
CA ASN A 481 23.61 -0.36 -8.90
C ASN A 481 24.14 0.05 -7.52
N LEU A 482 24.54 -0.91 -6.68
CA LEU A 482 24.99 -0.67 -5.30
C LEU A 482 26.48 -0.30 -5.19
N LEU A 483 27.16 0.04 -6.31
CA LEU A 483 28.59 0.36 -6.35
C LEU A 483 29.04 1.36 -5.26
N HIS A 484 28.20 2.35 -4.95
CA HIS A 484 28.49 3.36 -3.92
C HIS A 484 27.56 3.30 -2.71
N VAL A 485 26.85 2.19 -2.51
CA VAL A 485 25.88 2.01 -1.40
C VAL A 485 26.31 0.85 -0.51
N PRO A 486 27.05 1.12 0.59
CA PRO A 486 27.43 0.12 1.57
C PRO A 486 26.21 -0.58 2.19
N ALA A 487 26.26 -1.91 2.33
CA ALA A 487 25.16 -2.70 2.88
C ALA A 487 25.55 -3.52 4.13
N TYR A 488 24.77 -3.42 5.21
CA TYR A 488 24.83 -4.32 6.36
C TYR A 488 23.70 -5.35 6.30
N ILE A 489 24.03 -6.58 5.91
CA ILE A 489 23.09 -7.67 5.71
C ILE A 489 23.03 -8.52 6.98
N ILE A 490 21.84 -8.77 7.53
CA ILE A 490 21.67 -9.62 8.72
C ILE A 490 20.57 -10.66 8.50
N HIS A 491 20.82 -11.92 8.87
CA HIS A 491 19.87 -13.02 8.63
C HIS A 491 20.10 -14.23 9.57
N GLY A 492 19.03 -14.87 10.04
CA GLY A 492 19.08 -16.14 10.77
C GLY A 492 19.03 -17.36 9.82
N VAL A 493 19.84 -18.39 10.07
CA VAL A 493 19.90 -19.60 9.22
C VAL A 493 18.64 -20.45 9.30
N ARG A 494 17.94 -20.42 10.44
CA ARG A 494 16.71 -21.21 10.68
C ARG A 494 15.45 -20.43 10.30
N ASP A 495 15.57 -19.43 9.43
CA ASP A 495 14.45 -18.64 8.95
C ASP A 495 13.61 -19.47 7.96
N GLU A 496 12.42 -19.87 8.41
CA GLU A 496 11.45 -20.63 7.61
C GLU A 496 10.49 -19.73 6.82
N ASN A 497 10.53 -18.41 7.03
CA ASN A 497 9.67 -17.45 6.34
C ASN A 497 10.34 -16.88 5.09
N VAL A 498 11.57 -16.41 5.25
CA VAL A 498 12.44 -15.94 4.16
C VAL A 498 13.72 -16.75 4.27
N THR A 499 14.03 -17.58 3.28
CA THR A 499 15.21 -18.44 3.42
C THR A 499 16.49 -17.60 3.39
N VAL A 500 17.48 -18.02 4.18
CA VAL A 500 18.81 -17.37 4.24
C VAL A 500 19.53 -17.33 2.88
N GLU A 501 19.10 -18.17 1.93
CA GLU A 501 19.59 -18.19 0.55
C GLU A 501 19.58 -16.81 -0.11
N HIS A 502 18.56 -15.98 0.15
CA HIS A 502 18.47 -14.63 -0.40
C HIS A 502 19.65 -13.75 0.02
N SER A 503 19.97 -13.72 1.32
CA SER A 503 21.08 -12.93 1.85
C SER A 503 22.43 -13.48 1.40
N ARG A 504 22.59 -14.81 1.37
CA ARG A 504 23.82 -15.45 0.86
C ARG A 504 24.08 -15.11 -0.60
N LYS A 505 23.06 -15.17 -1.46
CA LYS A 505 23.19 -14.83 -2.89
C LYS A 505 23.50 -13.36 -3.11
N MET A 506 22.86 -12.45 -2.38
CA MET A 506 23.19 -11.03 -2.48
C MET A 506 24.60 -10.74 -1.96
N ALA A 507 25.00 -11.30 -0.82
CA ALA A 507 26.36 -11.17 -0.29
C ALA A 507 27.42 -11.71 -1.27
N ALA A 508 27.18 -12.89 -1.86
CA ALA A 508 28.04 -13.46 -2.89
C ALA A 508 28.14 -12.56 -4.12
N ARG A 509 27.01 -11.99 -4.58
CA ARG A 509 27.01 -11.07 -5.71
C ARG A 509 27.79 -9.78 -5.41
N LEU A 510 27.63 -9.21 -4.23
CA LEU A 510 28.39 -8.03 -3.80
C LEU A 510 29.90 -8.34 -3.66
N GLN A 511 30.24 -9.56 -3.19
CA GLN A 511 31.62 -10.03 -3.14
C GLN A 511 32.23 -10.15 -4.53
N GLU A 512 31.52 -10.76 -5.49
CA GLU A 512 31.96 -10.87 -6.90
C GLU A 512 32.21 -9.50 -7.55
N LEU A 513 31.34 -8.53 -7.23
CA LEU A 513 31.45 -7.16 -7.72
C LEU A 513 32.53 -6.33 -6.98
N GLY A 514 33.06 -6.83 -5.87
CA GLY A 514 34.02 -6.12 -5.03
C GLY A 514 33.42 -4.93 -4.27
N TYR A 515 32.12 -4.98 -3.96
CA TYR A 515 31.39 -3.88 -3.32
C TYR A 515 31.51 -3.93 -1.80
N THR A 516 31.23 -2.80 -1.14
CA THR A 516 31.31 -2.71 0.32
C THR A 516 30.08 -3.31 0.98
N TYR A 517 30.26 -4.36 1.78
CA TYR A 517 29.18 -4.94 2.57
C TYR A 517 29.71 -5.57 3.88
N VAL A 518 28.79 -5.81 4.81
CA VAL A 518 28.98 -6.70 5.97
C VAL A 518 27.87 -7.73 5.93
N TYR A 519 28.22 -9.00 6.16
CA TYR A 519 27.24 -10.09 6.27
C TYR A 519 27.27 -10.73 7.67
N ASP A 520 26.20 -10.49 8.42
CA ASP A 520 25.94 -10.96 9.79
C ASP A 520 24.92 -12.10 9.77
N GLU A 521 25.41 -13.34 9.62
CA GLU A 521 24.60 -14.54 9.61
C GLU A 521 24.58 -15.21 11.00
N ASN A 522 23.40 -15.55 11.53
CA ASN A 522 23.27 -16.25 12.80
C ASN A 522 22.79 -17.71 12.63
N PRO A 523 23.62 -18.74 12.94
CA PRO A 523 23.28 -20.15 12.75
C PRO A 523 22.10 -20.69 13.56
N GLN A 524 21.73 -20.02 14.66
CA GLN A 524 20.76 -20.54 15.63
C GLN A 524 19.41 -19.82 15.58
N LYS A 525 19.30 -18.70 14.87
CA LYS A 525 18.10 -17.84 14.89
C LYS A 525 17.22 -18.07 13.66
N GLY A 526 15.92 -17.88 13.85
CA GLY A 526 14.91 -17.90 12.79
C GLY A 526 14.58 -16.50 12.28
N HIS A 527 13.35 -16.27 11.83
CA HIS A 527 12.93 -15.00 11.22
C HIS A 527 12.99 -13.79 12.17
N TRP A 528 12.69 -14.01 13.45
CA TRP A 528 12.73 -13.00 14.50
C TRP A 528 13.57 -13.52 15.67
N TRP A 529 14.45 -12.68 16.20
CA TRP A 529 15.19 -12.99 17.42
C TRP A 529 15.59 -11.75 18.21
N GLY A 530 15.96 -11.98 19.46
CA GLY A 530 16.19 -10.93 20.46
C GLY A 530 14.96 -10.73 21.35
N PRO A 531 15.15 -10.17 22.56
CA PRO A 531 14.03 -9.84 23.44
C PRO A 531 13.13 -8.80 22.76
N ARG A 532 11.80 -8.99 22.87
CA ARG A 532 10.81 -7.96 22.52
C ARG A 532 10.41 -7.24 23.80
N GLY A 533 10.64 -5.94 23.91
CA GLY A 533 10.21 -5.17 25.07
C GLY A 533 10.20 -3.67 24.82
N LYS A 534 9.47 -2.94 25.67
CA LYS A 534 9.25 -1.48 25.59
C LYS A 534 10.55 -0.64 25.58
N PHE A 535 11.68 -1.26 25.94
CA PHE A 535 13.02 -0.64 26.03
C PHE A 535 14.14 -1.54 25.48
N TYR A 536 13.79 -2.54 24.67
CA TYR A 536 14.77 -3.42 24.01
C TYR A 536 14.48 -3.44 22.51
N GLY A 537 15.35 -2.80 21.75
CA GLY A 537 15.44 -3.01 20.32
C GLY A 537 15.58 -4.50 20.00
N VAL A 538 14.79 -4.98 19.05
CA VAL A 538 14.79 -6.39 18.66
C VAL A 538 16.08 -6.66 17.91
N GLU A 539 16.87 -7.63 18.38
CA GLU A 539 18.26 -7.81 17.94
C GLU A 539 18.44 -7.91 16.42
N VAL A 540 17.51 -8.53 15.68
CA VAL A 540 17.58 -8.59 14.22
C VAL A 540 17.48 -7.22 13.53
N VAL A 541 16.81 -6.25 14.15
CA VAL A 541 16.59 -4.91 13.56
C VAL A 541 17.42 -3.80 14.19
N ASP A 542 17.81 -3.95 15.46
CA ASP A 542 18.43 -2.90 16.26
C ASP A 542 19.79 -3.31 16.86
N LYS A 543 20.51 -4.23 16.22
CA LYS A 543 21.85 -4.68 16.68
C LYS A 543 22.85 -3.49 16.65
N PRO A 544 23.65 -3.26 17.71
CA PRO A 544 24.64 -2.17 17.74
C PRO A 544 25.58 -2.09 16.51
N PRO A 545 26.08 -3.19 15.93
CA PRO A 545 26.91 -3.14 14.72
C PRO A 545 26.25 -2.50 13.50
N ILE A 546 24.91 -2.53 13.38
CA ILE A 546 24.17 -1.87 12.30
C ILE A 546 24.38 -0.35 12.41
N TRP A 547 24.24 0.20 13.60
CA TRP A 547 24.39 1.63 13.87
C TRP A 547 25.84 2.09 13.73
N ASN A 548 26.78 1.30 14.23
CA ASN A 548 28.21 1.55 14.03
C ASN A 548 28.57 1.55 12.53
N PHE A 549 27.93 0.68 11.74
CA PHE A 549 28.10 0.65 10.29
C PHE A 549 27.58 1.94 9.63
N PHE A 550 26.39 2.42 10.01
CA PHE A 550 25.89 3.71 9.52
C PHE A 550 26.80 4.88 9.90
N GLN A 551 27.28 4.94 11.14
CA GLN A 551 28.24 5.97 11.56
C GLN A 551 29.58 5.89 10.82
N LYS A 552 30.03 4.68 10.45
CA LYS A 552 31.24 4.48 9.63
C LYS A 552 31.05 4.98 8.20
N TYR A 553 29.90 4.71 7.60
CA TYR A 553 29.56 5.12 6.22
C TYR A 553 28.64 6.34 6.26
N ALA A 554 29.15 7.39 6.90
CA ALA A 554 28.31 8.51 7.31
C ALA A 554 27.73 9.32 6.15
N VAL A 555 28.41 9.37 4.99
CA VAL A 555 28.14 10.34 3.92
C VAL A 555 27.92 9.63 2.59
N ARG A 556 26.80 9.91 1.92
CA ARG A 556 26.50 9.39 0.57
C ARG A 556 27.40 10.03 -0.48
N LYS A 557 27.71 9.26 -1.53
CA LYS A 557 28.52 9.76 -2.64
C LYS A 557 27.65 10.43 -3.71
N LYS A 558 27.55 11.76 -3.69
CA LYS A 558 26.71 12.54 -4.62
C LYS A 558 27.16 12.49 -6.08
N ASN A 559 28.46 12.73 -6.31
CA ASN A 559 29.05 12.89 -7.64
C ASN A 559 30.15 11.86 -7.87
N PRO A 560 29.83 10.55 -7.89
CA PRO A 560 30.85 9.54 -8.12
C PRO A 560 31.37 9.65 -9.55
N ARG A 561 32.69 9.62 -9.74
CA ARG A 561 33.29 9.61 -11.09
C ARG A 561 32.91 8.39 -11.92
N ARG A 562 32.50 7.29 -11.28
CA ARG A 562 32.02 6.06 -11.94
C ARG A 562 30.56 5.82 -11.60
N VAL A 563 29.72 5.55 -12.58
CA VAL A 563 28.33 5.12 -12.37
C VAL A 563 28.13 3.83 -13.14
N ILE A 564 27.53 2.83 -12.49
CA ILE A 564 26.95 1.67 -13.15
C ILE A 564 25.48 1.71 -12.79
N TYR A 565 24.61 1.76 -13.80
CA TYR A 565 23.18 1.79 -13.59
C TYR A 565 22.48 0.82 -14.52
N LYS A 566 21.64 -0.01 -13.92
CA LYS A 566 20.91 -1.10 -14.55
C LYS A 566 19.43 -0.93 -14.25
N THR A 567 18.61 -1.03 -15.28
CA THR A 567 17.14 -0.94 -15.17
C THR A 567 16.49 -1.77 -16.25
N ASN A 568 15.20 -2.01 -16.13
CA ASN A 568 14.37 -2.67 -17.15
C ASN A 568 13.11 -1.85 -17.47
N THR A 569 13.00 -0.64 -16.91
CA THR A 569 11.83 0.23 -17.05
C THR A 569 12.26 1.69 -16.94
N LEU A 570 11.59 2.58 -17.67
CA LEU A 570 11.84 4.02 -17.58
C LEU A 570 11.20 4.66 -16.34
N ARG A 571 10.47 3.90 -15.51
CA ARG A 571 10.06 4.36 -14.17
C ARG A 571 11.28 4.65 -13.28
N TYR A 572 12.31 3.82 -13.39
CA TYR A 572 13.57 3.94 -12.64
C TYR A 572 14.68 4.22 -13.64
N ASN A 573 14.82 5.48 -14.01
CA ASN A 573 15.66 5.88 -15.13
C ASN A 573 16.81 6.81 -14.75
N LYS A 574 16.97 7.19 -13.49
CA LYS A 574 18.02 8.11 -13.06
C LYS A 574 18.81 7.55 -11.88
N ALA A 575 20.13 7.68 -11.96
CA ALA A 575 21.04 7.50 -10.83
C ALA A 575 22.21 8.48 -10.93
N TYR A 576 22.43 9.25 -9.86
CA TYR A 576 23.47 10.28 -9.81
C TYR A 576 23.32 11.27 -10.97
N TRP A 577 24.36 11.41 -11.80
CA TRP A 577 24.42 12.28 -12.97
C TRP A 577 24.05 11.57 -14.28
N VAL A 578 23.50 10.35 -14.24
CA VAL A 578 23.10 9.58 -15.43
C VAL A 578 21.58 9.40 -15.46
N THR A 579 20.95 9.77 -16.58
CA THR A 579 19.54 9.51 -16.88
C THR A 579 19.44 8.66 -18.14
N ILE A 580 18.66 7.58 -18.11
CA ILE A 580 18.29 6.78 -19.27
C ILE A 580 16.98 7.34 -19.83
N ASP A 581 16.99 7.82 -21.05
CA ASP A 581 15.83 8.48 -21.65
C ASP A 581 15.01 7.50 -22.51
N GLU A 582 15.67 6.52 -23.14
CA GLU A 582 15.03 5.57 -24.05
C GLU A 582 15.72 4.20 -24.01
N LEU A 583 14.90 3.14 -24.01
CA LEU A 583 15.30 1.74 -24.08
C LEU A 583 15.00 1.19 -25.48
N ASP A 584 15.86 0.31 -26.01
CA ASP A 584 15.56 -0.43 -27.26
C ASP A 584 14.39 -1.41 -27.02
N ARG A 585 14.49 -2.21 -25.95
CA ARG A 585 13.51 -3.22 -25.56
C ARG A 585 13.07 -3.02 -24.11
N ILE A 586 11.83 -2.58 -23.93
CA ILE A 586 11.23 -2.40 -22.61
C ILE A 586 11.14 -3.76 -21.88
N TYR A 587 11.37 -3.75 -20.57
CA TYR A 587 11.41 -4.91 -19.67
C TYR A 587 12.56 -5.89 -19.86
N GLU A 588 13.41 -5.72 -20.88
CA GLU A 588 14.72 -6.37 -20.92
C GLU A 588 15.72 -5.56 -20.09
N LEU A 589 16.69 -6.24 -19.46
CA LEU A 589 17.70 -5.56 -18.66
C LEU A 589 18.57 -4.68 -19.54
N ALA A 590 18.60 -3.40 -19.20
CA ALA A 590 19.45 -2.38 -19.78
C ALA A 590 20.50 -1.96 -18.75
N GLN A 591 21.69 -1.61 -19.24
CA GLN A 591 22.79 -1.17 -18.38
C GLN A 591 23.59 -0.07 -19.05
N ILE A 592 23.96 0.94 -18.28
CA ILE A 592 24.95 1.95 -18.61
C ILE A 592 26.08 1.95 -17.58
N THR A 593 27.32 1.91 -18.05
CA THR A 593 28.51 2.17 -17.24
C THR A 593 29.15 3.45 -17.76
N ALA A 594 29.25 4.48 -16.93
CA ALA A 594 29.83 5.76 -17.29
C ALA A 594 30.97 6.11 -16.31
N GLN A 595 32.11 6.57 -16.84
CA GLN A 595 33.30 6.90 -16.06
C GLN A 595 33.88 8.24 -16.52
N VAL A 596 34.14 9.15 -15.58
CA VAL A 596 34.79 10.45 -15.84
C VAL A 596 36.21 10.43 -15.28
N SER A 597 37.20 10.69 -16.14
CA SER A 597 38.61 10.83 -15.79
C SER A 597 38.97 12.26 -15.34
N GLU A 598 40.17 12.47 -14.80
CA GLU A 598 40.60 13.79 -14.30
C GLU A 598 40.89 14.81 -15.40
N ASP A 599 41.05 14.36 -16.63
CA ASP A 599 41.29 15.12 -17.85
C ASP A 599 40.03 15.25 -18.72
N ASN A 600 38.84 15.18 -18.12
CA ASN A 600 37.54 15.32 -18.78
C ASN A 600 37.28 14.30 -19.90
N GLN A 601 37.83 13.08 -19.82
CA GLN A 601 37.41 11.99 -20.68
C GLN A 601 36.25 11.23 -20.02
N ILE A 602 35.22 10.95 -20.80
CA ILE A 602 34.01 10.27 -20.38
C ILE A 602 33.88 9.00 -21.19
N GLU A 603 34.09 7.86 -20.54
CA GLU A 603 33.97 6.53 -21.13
C GLU A 603 32.62 5.93 -20.78
N ILE A 604 31.87 5.50 -21.80
CA ILE A 604 30.50 5.01 -21.64
C ILE A 604 30.35 3.68 -22.35
N GLN A 605 29.76 2.71 -21.66
CA GLN A 605 29.31 1.45 -22.24
C GLN A 605 27.82 1.29 -21.98
N THR A 606 27.06 0.97 -23.02
CA THR A 606 25.61 0.79 -22.94
C THR A 606 25.18 -0.57 -23.48
N SER A 607 24.05 -1.07 -22.97
CA SER A 607 23.34 -2.23 -23.49
C SER A 607 21.84 -1.99 -23.34
N ASN A 608 21.06 -2.27 -24.41
CA ASN A 608 19.62 -2.05 -24.46
C ASN A 608 19.18 -0.59 -24.14
N ILE A 609 19.99 0.40 -24.53
CA ILE A 609 19.74 1.84 -24.32
C ILE A 609 19.96 2.56 -25.65
N THR A 610 18.92 3.24 -26.14
CA THR A 610 18.98 4.03 -27.37
C THR A 610 19.14 5.53 -27.09
N GLN A 611 18.81 6.02 -25.90
CA GLN A 611 19.08 7.40 -25.52
C GLN A 611 19.36 7.55 -24.02
N PHE A 612 20.31 8.41 -23.67
CA PHE A 612 20.63 8.76 -22.29
C PHE A 612 21.17 10.18 -22.18
N THR A 613 21.08 10.76 -20.98
CA THR A 613 21.54 12.11 -20.65
C THR A 613 22.52 12.07 -19.49
N LEU A 614 23.63 12.80 -19.61
CA LEU A 614 24.58 13.05 -18.52
C LEU A 614 24.40 14.48 -18.00
N GLU A 615 24.23 14.63 -16.69
CA GLU A 615 24.12 15.91 -15.99
C GLU A 615 25.44 16.20 -15.25
N LEU A 616 26.40 16.80 -15.96
CA LEU A 616 27.74 17.02 -15.41
C LEU A 616 27.80 18.28 -14.54
N ASN A 617 28.79 18.33 -13.66
CA ASN A 617 29.04 19.51 -12.82
C ASN A 617 30.55 19.71 -12.58
N ASN A 618 30.89 20.85 -11.98
CA ASN A 618 32.27 21.26 -11.73
C ASN A 618 33.04 20.33 -10.78
N THR A 619 32.36 19.41 -10.07
CA THR A 619 33.02 18.38 -9.26
C THR A 619 33.47 17.20 -10.12
N LEU A 620 32.77 16.92 -11.22
CA LEU A 620 33.09 15.82 -12.14
C LEU A 620 34.10 16.24 -13.20
N ILE A 621 33.93 17.44 -13.76
CA ILE A 621 34.71 17.95 -14.90
C ILE A 621 35.30 19.34 -14.60
N LYS A 622 36.41 19.68 -15.26
CA LYS A 622 37.05 20.99 -15.23
C LYS A 622 36.49 21.85 -16.37
N PRO A 623 35.72 22.93 -16.12
CA PRO A 623 35.01 23.67 -17.18
C PRO A 623 35.94 24.27 -18.26
N ASP A 624 37.16 24.62 -17.88
CA ASP A 624 38.13 25.26 -18.79
C ASP A 624 38.81 24.27 -19.75
N LEU A 625 38.67 22.96 -19.49
CA LEU A 625 39.21 21.92 -20.36
C LEU A 625 38.12 21.39 -21.29
N SER A 626 38.51 21.08 -22.52
CA SER A 626 37.64 20.33 -23.43
C SER A 626 37.30 18.96 -22.85
N VAL A 627 36.09 18.48 -23.12
CA VAL A 627 35.61 17.16 -22.74
C VAL A 627 35.65 16.23 -23.96
N LYS A 628 35.96 14.96 -23.73
CA LYS A 628 35.88 13.90 -24.74
C LYS A 628 34.88 12.85 -24.26
N VAL A 629 33.93 12.48 -25.11
CA VAL A 629 32.90 11.49 -24.79
C VAL A 629 33.03 10.32 -25.76
N HIS A 630 33.31 9.14 -25.21
CA HIS A 630 33.32 7.87 -25.93
C HIS A 630 32.13 7.02 -25.50
N VAL A 631 31.42 6.45 -26.49
CA VAL A 631 30.32 5.51 -26.25
C VAL A 631 30.62 4.23 -26.99
N ASN A 632 30.64 3.10 -26.28
CA ASN A 632 30.97 1.77 -26.81
C ASN A 632 32.31 1.76 -27.58
N GLY A 633 33.28 2.56 -27.12
CA GLY A 633 34.60 2.71 -27.73
C GLY A 633 34.68 3.70 -28.91
N GLN A 634 33.56 4.28 -29.35
CA GLN A 634 33.53 5.29 -30.40
C GLN A 634 33.57 6.70 -29.81
N LEU A 635 34.43 7.57 -30.34
CA LEU A 635 34.42 9.00 -30.01
C LEU A 635 33.16 9.66 -30.60
N VAL A 636 32.30 10.18 -29.73
CA VAL A 636 31.03 10.84 -30.10
C VAL A 636 31.16 12.36 -30.02
N TYR A 637 31.92 12.87 -29.05
CA TYR A 637 32.12 14.31 -28.88
C TYR A 637 33.53 14.62 -28.38
N ALA A 638 34.15 15.67 -28.93
CA ALA A 638 35.39 16.26 -28.43
C ALA A 638 35.30 17.77 -28.61
N GLY A 639 35.21 18.52 -27.51
CA GLY A 639 35.01 19.96 -27.58
C GLY A 639 34.81 20.63 -26.22
N PRO A 640 34.46 21.93 -26.18
CA PRO A 640 34.16 22.64 -24.95
C PRO A 640 32.96 22.01 -24.20
N VAL A 641 32.87 22.26 -22.89
CA VAL A 641 31.71 21.84 -22.10
C VAL A 641 30.50 22.73 -22.47
N PRO A 642 29.31 22.16 -22.77
CA PRO A 642 28.06 22.91 -22.94
C PRO A 642 27.73 23.73 -21.69
N ASP A 643 27.12 24.91 -21.87
CA ASP A 643 26.77 25.80 -20.75
C ASP A 643 25.70 25.16 -19.86
N SER A 644 24.76 24.40 -20.44
CA SER A 644 23.77 23.61 -19.70
C SER A 644 24.38 22.46 -18.88
N ARG A 645 25.60 22.02 -19.26
CA ARG A 645 26.29 20.82 -18.76
C ARG A 645 25.54 19.51 -18.99
N LEU A 646 24.54 19.53 -19.87
CA LEU A 646 23.79 18.35 -20.29
C LEU A 646 24.44 17.75 -21.55
N PHE A 647 24.68 16.44 -21.51
CA PHE A 647 25.09 15.67 -22.68
C PHE A 647 24.01 14.64 -22.95
N THR A 648 23.11 14.94 -23.87
CA THR A 648 22.09 13.98 -24.31
C THR A 648 22.61 13.23 -25.52
N LEU A 649 22.78 11.91 -25.43
CA LEU A 649 23.30 11.07 -26.50
C LEU A 649 22.23 10.11 -26.99
N ARG A 650 22.04 10.04 -28.31
CA ARG A 650 21.06 9.18 -28.97
C ARG A 650 21.74 8.25 -29.98
N GLN A 651 21.38 6.97 -29.94
CA GLN A 651 21.78 5.97 -30.91
C GLN A 651 20.96 6.10 -32.20
N MET A 652 21.65 6.03 -33.33
CA MET A 652 21.08 6.11 -34.67
C MET A 652 20.90 4.70 -35.27
N ALA A 653 20.21 4.61 -36.40
CA ALA A 653 19.95 3.35 -37.08
C ALA A 653 21.22 2.59 -37.53
N ASP A 654 22.34 3.30 -37.69
CA ASP A 654 23.67 2.71 -37.99
C ASP A 654 24.46 2.38 -36.72
N GLU A 655 23.77 2.31 -35.57
CA GLU A 655 24.28 2.02 -34.22
C GLU A 655 25.24 3.07 -33.64
N LYS A 656 25.52 4.17 -34.36
CA LYS A 656 26.36 5.27 -33.86
C LYS A 656 25.58 6.17 -32.92
N PHE A 657 26.28 6.73 -31.94
CA PHE A 657 25.72 7.73 -31.04
C PHE A 657 26.02 9.15 -31.53
N LEU A 658 25.07 10.06 -31.32
CA LEU A 658 25.19 11.49 -31.58
C LEU A 658 24.88 12.31 -30.33
N LEU A 659 25.56 13.45 -30.17
CA LEU A 659 25.24 14.45 -29.14
C LEU A 659 24.11 15.36 -29.62
N LEU A 660 23.10 15.51 -28.77
CA LEU A 660 21.98 16.43 -28.93
C LEU A 660 22.20 17.65 -28.03
N LEU A 661 22.30 18.83 -28.64
CA LEU A 661 22.50 20.10 -27.93
C LEU A 661 21.19 20.90 -27.87
N PRO A 662 20.80 21.43 -26.70
CA PRO A 662 19.71 22.37 -26.62
C PRO A 662 20.09 23.72 -27.27
N PRO A 663 19.11 24.55 -27.70
CA PRO A 663 19.36 25.79 -28.43
C PRO A 663 20.33 26.76 -27.75
N GLU A 664 20.29 26.84 -26.42
CA GLU A 664 21.18 27.67 -25.60
C GLU A 664 22.66 27.29 -25.69
N ASP A 665 22.95 26.01 -25.92
CA ASP A 665 24.33 25.49 -26.03
C ASP A 665 24.89 25.57 -27.45
N LEU A 666 24.09 25.95 -28.46
CA LEU A 666 24.57 26.06 -29.84
C LEU A 666 25.75 27.03 -29.99
N LYS A 667 25.89 28.00 -29.09
CA LYS A 667 27.02 28.94 -29.05
C LYS A 667 28.38 28.27 -28.86
N ILE A 668 28.41 27.05 -28.33
CA ILE A 668 29.68 26.34 -28.22
C ILE A 668 30.29 26.08 -29.60
N LEU A 669 29.45 25.98 -30.64
CA LEU A 669 29.84 25.79 -32.02
C LEU A 669 30.45 27.05 -32.67
N ASP A 670 30.22 28.24 -32.09
CA ASP A 670 30.78 29.52 -32.56
C ASP A 670 32.25 29.72 -32.12
N LYS A 671 32.77 28.88 -31.22
CA LYS A 671 34.17 28.95 -30.77
C LYS A 671 35.06 28.29 -31.82
N GLU A 672 36.19 28.92 -32.18
CA GLU A 672 37.18 28.50 -33.22
C GLU A 672 37.80 27.09 -33.08
N ASN A 673 37.23 26.21 -32.26
CA ASN A 673 37.73 24.88 -31.93
C ASN A 673 36.91 23.72 -32.54
N PHE A 674 35.98 23.99 -33.47
CA PHE A 674 35.24 22.94 -34.18
C PHE A 674 35.84 22.65 -35.55
N TYR A 675 35.89 21.37 -35.92
CA TYR A 675 36.32 20.96 -37.26
C TYR A 675 35.37 21.55 -38.33
N PRO A 676 35.88 21.92 -39.52
CA PRO A 676 35.16 22.69 -40.57
C PRO A 676 33.90 22.04 -41.19
N TRP A 677 33.45 20.88 -40.69
CA TRP A 677 32.32 20.10 -41.22
C TRP A 677 31.10 20.07 -40.27
N THR A 678 31.11 20.86 -39.20
CA THR A 678 30.08 20.80 -38.15
C THR A 678 28.76 21.45 -38.61
N MET A 679 27.68 20.65 -38.71
CA MET A 679 26.31 21.13 -38.95
C MET A 679 25.48 21.15 -37.66
N ALA A 680 24.67 22.19 -37.47
CA ALA A 680 23.72 22.29 -36.37
C ALA A 680 22.33 22.72 -36.84
N ALA A 681 21.32 22.54 -36.01
CA ALA A 681 19.99 23.07 -36.27
C ALA A 681 19.31 23.53 -34.98
N LYS A 682 18.53 24.60 -35.12
CA LYS A 682 17.64 25.16 -34.11
C LYS A 682 16.33 24.39 -34.11
N LEU A 683 15.87 23.97 -32.94
CA LEU A 683 14.58 23.32 -32.75
C LEU A 683 13.53 24.33 -32.25
N ASN A 684 12.26 24.16 -32.64
CA ASN A 684 11.13 24.92 -32.12
C ASN A 684 10.67 24.38 -30.75
N SER A 685 9.72 25.07 -30.11
CA SER A 685 9.17 24.69 -28.79
C SER A 685 8.48 23.33 -28.72
N LYS A 686 8.28 22.65 -29.86
CA LYS A 686 7.73 21.31 -29.98
C LYS A 686 8.79 20.25 -30.32
N GLY A 687 10.07 20.63 -30.35
CA GLY A 687 11.19 19.74 -30.68
C GLY A 687 11.30 19.43 -32.18
N GLN A 688 10.72 20.24 -33.06
CA GLN A 688 10.83 20.08 -34.51
C GLN A 688 11.87 21.05 -35.08
N ILE A 689 12.52 20.68 -36.17
CA ILE A 689 13.56 21.51 -36.81
C ILE A 689 12.96 22.83 -37.33
N ASP A 690 13.49 23.95 -36.85
CA ASP A 690 13.12 25.32 -37.24
C ASP A 690 14.10 25.87 -38.29
N THR A 691 15.41 25.77 -38.05
CA THR A 691 16.45 26.31 -38.95
C THR A 691 17.77 25.53 -38.86
N PHE A 692 18.48 25.37 -39.98
CA PHE A 692 19.85 24.81 -39.98
C PHE A 692 20.89 25.93 -39.90
N VAL A 693 21.98 25.71 -39.15
CA VAL A 693 23.16 26.56 -39.08
C VAL A 693 24.35 25.76 -39.58
N ASN A 694 25.02 26.27 -40.60
CA ASN A 694 26.18 25.66 -41.21
C ASN A 694 27.38 26.61 -41.05
N PHE A 695 28.47 26.13 -40.44
CA PHE A 695 29.64 26.94 -40.10
C PHE A 695 30.72 27.00 -41.19
N SER A 696 30.42 26.49 -42.40
CA SER A 696 31.12 26.79 -43.65
C SER A 696 30.16 26.60 -44.84
N PRO A 697 30.40 27.19 -46.02
CA PRO A 697 29.47 27.06 -47.15
C PRO A 697 29.77 25.80 -47.97
N PRO A 698 29.02 24.68 -47.86
CA PRO A 698 29.02 23.70 -48.93
C PRO A 698 28.16 24.25 -50.07
N VAL A 699 28.72 24.21 -51.27
CA VAL A 699 27.92 24.27 -52.49
C VAL A 699 27.06 22.99 -52.51
N LEU A 700 25.83 23.09 -52.02
CA LEU A 700 24.84 22.01 -52.10
C LEU A 700 24.40 21.85 -53.57
N GLN A 701 24.87 20.80 -54.25
CA GLN A 701 24.24 20.33 -55.48
C GLN A 701 23.10 19.37 -55.16
N LYS A 702 21.91 19.69 -55.65
CA LYS A 702 20.72 18.85 -55.55
C LYS A 702 20.92 17.58 -56.38
N SER A 703 21.04 16.42 -55.72
CA SER A 703 20.99 15.11 -56.39
C SER A 703 19.57 14.56 -56.34
N SER A 704 19.01 14.26 -57.51
CA SER A 704 17.63 13.76 -57.68
C SER A 704 17.48 12.24 -57.44
N LYS A 705 18.43 11.59 -56.74
CA LYS A 705 18.50 10.12 -56.61
C LYS A 705 18.56 9.60 -55.17
N LEU A 706 17.71 10.08 -54.27
CA LEU A 706 17.55 9.47 -52.94
C LEU A 706 16.15 8.86 -52.79
N PHE A 707 16.09 7.52 -52.79
CA PHE A 707 14.95 6.72 -52.35
C PHE A 707 15.48 5.55 -51.50
N GLY A 708 14.85 5.30 -50.34
CA GLY A 708 15.26 4.29 -49.36
C GLY A 708 15.13 4.77 -47.90
N PRO A 709 15.51 3.95 -46.90
CA PRO A 709 15.28 4.14 -45.45
C PRO A 709 15.85 5.44 -44.82
N LEU A 710 16.53 6.27 -45.61
CA LEU A 710 16.92 7.64 -45.28
C LEU A 710 15.74 8.60 -45.12
N VAL A 711 14.54 8.28 -45.62
CA VAL A 711 13.36 9.15 -45.48
C VAL A 711 12.72 9.05 -44.09
N ASP A 712 12.82 7.90 -43.40
CA ASP A 712 12.31 7.75 -42.04
C ASP A 712 13.15 8.50 -40.99
N ALA A 713 14.43 8.75 -41.30
CA ALA A 713 15.33 9.58 -40.50
C ALA A 713 14.89 11.07 -40.44
N PHE A 714 14.15 11.57 -41.43
CA PHE A 714 13.66 12.95 -41.46
C PHE A 714 12.37 13.20 -40.66
N ASN A 715 11.71 12.14 -40.16
CA ASN A 715 10.54 12.24 -39.29
C ASN A 715 10.86 12.04 -37.79
N SER A 716 12.15 11.94 -37.44
CA SER A 716 12.63 11.86 -36.05
C SER A 716 12.66 13.25 -35.38
N LYS A 717 12.38 13.32 -34.07
CA LYS A 717 12.40 14.56 -33.25
C LYS A 717 13.81 15.07 -32.91
N PHE A 718 14.86 14.54 -33.54
CA PHE A 718 16.26 14.82 -33.22
C PHE A 718 17.12 14.95 -34.48
N LEU A 719 18.11 15.86 -34.44
CA LEU A 719 18.97 16.20 -35.59
C LEU A 719 20.22 15.31 -35.68
N PHE A 720 20.61 14.98 -36.91
CA PHE A 720 21.87 14.36 -37.29
C PHE A 720 23.07 15.32 -37.22
N VAL A 721 24.16 14.88 -36.60
CA VAL A 721 25.51 15.41 -36.78
C VAL A 721 26.29 14.33 -37.53
N VAL A 722 26.57 14.53 -38.82
CA VAL A 722 27.46 13.65 -39.58
C VAL A 722 28.77 14.39 -39.75
N GLY A 723 29.87 13.72 -39.40
CA GLY A 723 31.21 14.29 -39.27
C GLY A 723 31.83 14.82 -40.56
#